data_AF-A0A838R233-F1
#
_entry.id   AF-A0A838R233-F1
#
_cell.length_a   1.000
_cell.length_b   1.000
_cell.length_c   1.000
_cell.angle_alpha   90.00
_cell.angle_beta   90.00
_cell.angle_gamma   90.00
#
_symmetry.space_group_name_H-M   'P 1'
#
loop_
_entity.id
_entity.type
_entity.pdbx_description
1 polymer ?
#
loop_
_entity_poly.entity_id
_entity_poly.type
_entity_poly.pdbx_seq_one_letter_code
_entity_poly.pdbx_strand_id
1 'polypeptide(L)'
;MSVPRHFSRRQAIGPCALAAALIAACLSTAHAQTFRLDDGRILSGAIALTTGVADNPAKPKNQPGEMAVKPIAVIDDELRRVYVAKQRIVEPLEQAPAAPVTIKPWQSPSAGAGRLVSVGPAINITPFDEFGRRIYEMQASGGALSVVQGITELTPKYAKIESLQGPQRSLTWDMRIATSSIPADTLARIIAKAIPQDDWKARVHVVQFYAQAERYPEARRELERIIEEFPAQKDLESEVARLRRMGAEQLFKELELRRSAGQHKLVGALLANFPTEEVAGETLIQVREVTSEYEKENQRIEQIGKALQAMVAKIGDPDHRGLAAPIAEEVAKELSHENVNRLAPFAQLIDDDSLTPEEKTSLALTGWLLGQEEAKRELPLAISLVKVRDFVMRYLREPLANERQPLLESIQSMEGAEVDQLAKLIARMKPPWHDPKYVEAAHGAFLQLTAPGQTEDGDFTYFVQLPPEYDPYKRYPTLLVLNGAYNTPEKELDFWAGTPAPAVNNQPAVRRGQAMRHGYITIAVDWQKPHQYEYEYSGREHLAVLTSLRDACRRFSIDTDRVFLTGHDIGGEAAWDMAQAHPDLWAGGIPIVPRFEVEQKYIAHYWENAEYLPMYFVAGELDGRTIPENALIWNKYLRLGRYDSTLVEYQGRGHEPFHDEILHLFDWMRLKSRKGPPEQFTCSTLRPWDNFFWWLECDEFPDNFMVYPTDWARDRITPGQVEGRLQTENRLAAKTVAERTTVWLGPEFVDFTKPIRVTLNGRRLSTPEGTIRPDPTVLLEDVRTRADRQHPFWAKLSVP
;
A
#
# COMPACT_ATOMS: atom_id res chain seq x y z
N MET A 1 -29.24 -28.39 76.39
CA MET A 1 -30.69 -28.14 76.41
C MET A 1 -30.97 -26.73 75.90
N SER A 2 -31.59 -26.69 74.72
CA SER A 2 -32.69 -25.79 74.33
C SER A 2 -32.34 -24.29 74.18
N VAL A 3 -31.86 -23.83 73.02
CA VAL A 3 -32.61 -23.47 71.77
C VAL A 3 -33.13 -22.02 71.79
N PRO A 4 -32.91 -21.26 70.71
CA PRO A 4 -32.94 -19.81 70.67
C PRO A 4 -34.27 -19.25 70.12
N ARG A 5 -34.52 -17.95 70.34
CA ARG A 5 -35.63 -17.21 69.74
C ARG A 5 -35.13 -16.31 68.60
N HIS A 6 -35.76 -16.50 67.45
CA HIS A 6 -35.70 -15.65 66.28
C HIS A 6 -36.02 -14.18 66.61
N PHE A 7 -35.25 -13.26 66.02
CA PHE A 7 -35.71 -11.92 65.67
C PHE A 7 -35.21 -11.57 64.27
N SER A 8 -36.16 -11.28 63.39
CA SER A 8 -35.93 -10.78 62.03
C SER A 8 -35.32 -9.38 62.08
N ARG A 9 -34.28 -9.13 61.29
CA ARG A 9 -33.88 -7.78 60.88
C ARG A 9 -33.73 -7.72 59.38
N ARG A 10 -34.53 -6.84 58.78
CA ARG A 10 -34.39 -6.36 57.41
C ARG A 10 -32.99 -5.78 57.20
N GLN A 11 -32.32 -6.19 56.13
CA GLN A 11 -31.23 -5.43 55.51
C GLN A 11 -31.59 -5.20 54.05
N ALA A 12 -31.45 -3.95 53.63
CA ALA A 12 -31.66 -3.49 52.27
C ALA A 12 -30.64 -4.13 51.32
N ILE A 13 -31.12 -4.70 50.22
CA ILE A 13 -30.30 -5.18 49.11
C ILE A 13 -30.22 -4.02 48.11
N GLY A 14 -29.02 -3.44 47.95
CA GLY A 14 -28.72 -2.43 46.93
C GLY A 14 -28.48 -3.07 45.54
N PRO A 15 -28.69 -2.32 44.44
CA PRO A 15 -28.66 -2.86 43.09
C PRO A 15 -27.23 -2.85 42.53
N CYS A 16 -26.41 -3.80 42.94
CA CYS A 16 -25.07 -4.01 42.32
C CYS A 16 -24.85 -5.44 41.82
N ALA A 17 -25.90 -6.27 41.74
CA ALA A 17 -25.78 -7.67 41.36
C ALA A 17 -26.45 -8.04 40.01
N LEU A 18 -26.83 -7.06 39.18
CA LEU A 18 -27.40 -7.31 37.84
C LEU A 18 -26.46 -6.99 36.66
N ALA A 19 -25.28 -6.42 36.90
CA ALA A 19 -24.33 -6.07 35.82
C ALA A 19 -23.26 -7.15 35.53
N ALA A 20 -23.16 -8.20 36.37
CA ALA A 20 -22.13 -9.23 36.25
C ALA A 20 -22.66 -10.63 35.84
N ALA A 21 -23.96 -10.76 35.56
CA ALA A 21 -24.61 -12.04 35.24
C ALA A 21 -25.14 -12.13 33.78
N LEU A 22 -24.68 -11.23 32.89
CA LEU A 22 -25.07 -11.21 31.46
C LEU A 22 -23.99 -11.74 30.50
N ILE A 23 -22.88 -12.29 31.01
CA ILE A 23 -21.78 -12.83 30.17
C ILE A 23 -21.70 -14.38 30.22
N ALA A 24 -22.51 -15.03 31.05
CA ALA A 24 -22.55 -16.49 31.13
C ALA A 24 -23.94 -16.99 30.73
N ALA A 25 -23.99 -17.78 29.64
CA ALA A 25 -25.15 -18.45 29.07
C ALA A 25 -26.10 -17.59 28.21
N CYS A 26 -25.63 -17.24 27.00
CA CYS A 26 -26.46 -17.25 25.81
C CYS A 26 -25.64 -17.85 24.66
N LEU A 27 -26.11 -18.96 24.09
CA LEU A 27 -25.86 -19.29 22.68
C LEU A 27 -26.61 -18.23 21.87
N SER A 28 -26.12 -16.99 21.86
CA SER A 28 -26.67 -15.90 21.08
C SER A 28 -26.05 -15.96 19.70
N THR A 29 -26.90 -16.02 18.68
CA THR A 29 -26.56 -15.64 17.30
C THR A 29 -25.79 -14.31 17.35
N ALA A 30 -24.48 -14.36 17.08
CA ALA A 30 -23.65 -13.17 17.08
C ALA A 30 -24.18 -12.24 15.99
N HIS A 31 -24.81 -11.13 16.39
CA HIS A 31 -25.25 -10.12 15.45
C HIS A 31 -24.01 -9.41 14.89
N ALA A 32 -24.01 -9.11 13.60
CA ALA A 32 -22.93 -8.34 12.97
C ALA A 32 -22.76 -7.00 13.69
N GLN A 33 -21.52 -6.66 14.02
CA GLN A 33 -21.14 -5.41 14.66
C GLN A 33 -20.06 -4.74 13.83
N THR A 34 -19.92 -3.43 14.00
CA THR A 34 -18.85 -2.65 13.36
C THR A 34 -17.78 -2.32 14.40
N PHE A 35 -16.52 -2.51 14.04
CA PHE A 35 -15.35 -2.35 14.89
C PHE A 35 -14.38 -1.36 14.26
N ARG A 36 -13.82 -0.48 15.08
CA ARG A 36 -12.70 0.37 14.69
C ARG A 36 -11.39 -0.20 15.21
N LEU A 37 -10.41 -0.33 14.34
CA LEU A 37 -9.03 -0.68 14.71
C LEU A 37 -8.23 0.57 15.11
N ASP A 38 -7.15 0.38 15.84
CA ASP A 38 -6.20 1.43 16.24
C ASP A 38 -5.58 2.21 15.06
N ASP A 39 -5.52 1.59 13.88
CA ASP A 39 -5.05 2.18 12.64
C ASP A 39 -6.15 2.90 11.83
N GLY A 40 -7.37 2.98 12.37
CA GLY A 40 -8.49 3.70 11.77
C GLY A 40 -9.33 2.88 10.80
N ARG A 41 -8.95 1.64 10.45
CA ARG A 41 -9.80 0.76 9.65
C ARG A 41 -11.10 0.42 10.37
N ILE A 42 -12.17 0.29 9.59
CA ILE A 42 -13.49 -0.11 10.06
C ILE A 42 -13.81 -1.48 9.49
N LEU A 43 -14.05 -2.47 10.35
CA LEU A 43 -14.44 -3.83 9.99
C LEU A 43 -15.87 -4.07 10.45
N SER A 44 -16.63 -4.86 9.69
CA SER A 44 -18.01 -5.23 10.08
C SER A 44 -18.23 -6.72 9.92
N GLY A 45 -18.73 -7.37 10.96
CA GLY A 45 -18.95 -8.81 10.98
C GLY A 45 -19.30 -9.36 12.37
N ALA A 46 -19.51 -10.66 12.45
CA ALA A 46 -19.62 -11.37 13.72
C ALA A 46 -18.22 -11.55 14.33
N ILE A 47 -18.06 -11.23 15.62
CA ILE A 47 -16.78 -11.36 16.30
C ILE A 47 -16.70 -12.66 17.11
N ALA A 48 -15.58 -13.37 16.96
CA ALA A 48 -15.18 -14.49 17.81
C ALA A 48 -13.77 -14.26 18.36
N LEU A 49 -13.46 -14.90 19.49
CA LEU A 49 -12.11 -14.88 20.06
C LEU A 49 -11.51 -16.29 20.01
N THR A 50 -10.25 -16.37 19.58
CA THR A 50 -9.51 -17.62 19.42
C THR A 50 -8.14 -17.57 20.09
N THR A 51 -7.60 -18.76 20.39
CA THR A 51 -6.23 -18.95 20.86
C THR A 51 -5.24 -18.86 19.70
N GLY A 52 -5.57 -19.37 18.52
CA GLY A 52 -4.70 -19.40 17.35
C GLY A 52 -5.46 -19.37 16.02
N VAL A 53 -4.74 -19.06 14.95
CA VAL A 53 -5.29 -18.95 13.58
C VAL A 53 -5.70 -20.29 12.98
N ALA A 54 -5.10 -21.40 13.41
CA ALA A 54 -5.46 -22.75 12.96
C ALA A 54 -6.57 -23.40 13.82
N ASP A 55 -7.03 -22.72 14.88
CA ASP A 55 -8.12 -23.21 15.71
C ASP A 55 -9.45 -22.90 15.04
N ASN A 56 -10.42 -23.82 15.13
CA ASN A 56 -11.77 -23.54 14.66
C ASN A 56 -12.47 -22.59 15.65
N PRO A 57 -12.78 -21.34 15.29
CA PRO A 57 -13.39 -20.39 16.20
C PRO A 57 -14.81 -20.80 16.64
N ALA A 58 -15.51 -21.63 15.86
CA ALA A 58 -16.83 -22.18 16.17
C ALA A 58 -16.79 -23.47 17.02
N LYS A 59 -15.61 -24.11 17.17
CA LYS A 59 -15.41 -25.32 18.00
C LYS A 59 -14.09 -25.21 18.78
N PRO A 60 -14.06 -24.44 19.88
CA PRO A 60 -12.84 -24.24 20.65
C PRO A 60 -12.33 -25.55 21.25
N LYS A 61 -11.08 -25.92 20.95
CA LYS A 61 -10.39 -27.07 21.55
C LYS A 61 -9.78 -26.66 22.89
N ASN A 62 -10.58 -26.59 23.95
CA ASN A 62 -10.02 -26.39 25.30
C ASN A 62 -9.77 -27.76 25.95
N GLN A 63 -8.57 -27.97 26.49
CA GLN A 63 -8.34 -29.08 27.44
C GLN A 63 -9.05 -28.76 28.78
N PRO A 64 -9.66 -29.73 29.48
CA PRO A 64 -10.32 -29.48 30.76
C PRO A 64 -9.31 -28.99 31.81
N GLY A 65 -9.46 -27.75 32.30
CA GLY A 65 -8.65 -27.18 33.38
C GLY A 65 -7.81 -25.95 33.00
N GLU A 66 -7.68 -25.61 31.71
CA GLU A 66 -6.98 -24.41 31.26
C GLU A 66 -7.94 -23.22 31.05
N MET A 67 -7.69 -22.11 31.74
CA MET A 67 -8.22 -20.80 31.34
C MET A 67 -7.48 -20.32 30.09
N ALA A 68 -7.88 -20.82 28.92
CA ALA A 68 -7.28 -20.41 27.65
C ALA A 68 -7.52 -18.90 27.41
N VAL A 69 -6.45 -18.10 27.50
CA VAL A 69 -6.48 -16.69 27.07
C VAL A 69 -6.71 -16.68 25.56
N LYS A 70 -7.69 -15.90 25.09
CA LYS A 70 -8.04 -15.76 23.67
C LYS A 70 -7.65 -14.37 23.17
N PRO A 71 -6.37 -14.16 22.79
CA PRO A 71 -5.84 -12.84 22.45
C PRO A 71 -6.08 -12.45 20.99
N ILE A 72 -6.60 -13.35 20.15
CA ILE A 72 -6.86 -13.09 18.73
C ILE A 72 -8.36 -12.87 18.54
N ALA A 73 -8.72 -11.77 17.88
CA ALA A 73 -10.08 -11.51 17.43
C ALA A 73 -10.24 -11.92 15.97
N VAL A 74 -11.35 -12.59 15.67
CA VAL A 74 -11.76 -13.01 14.33
C VAL A 74 -13.06 -12.30 14.00
N ILE A 75 -13.04 -11.44 12.99
CA ILE A 75 -14.22 -10.76 12.46
C ILE A 75 -14.66 -11.52 11.21
N ASP A 76 -15.74 -12.29 11.31
CA ASP A 76 -16.34 -13.03 10.22
C ASP A 76 -17.42 -12.18 9.55
N ASP A 77 -17.20 -11.86 8.28
CA ASP A 77 -18.07 -10.98 7.51
C ASP A 77 -18.88 -11.73 6.44
N GLU A 78 -18.97 -13.06 6.59
CA GLU A 78 -19.59 -14.07 5.71
C GLU A 78 -18.87 -14.28 4.36
N LEU A 79 -18.02 -13.34 3.93
CA LEU A 79 -17.12 -13.51 2.79
C LEU A 79 -15.75 -14.02 3.25
N ARG A 80 -15.21 -13.39 4.28
CA ARG A 80 -13.86 -13.59 4.81
C ARG A 80 -13.86 -13.52 6.34
N ARG A 81 -12.84 -14.13 6.93
CA ARG A 81 -12.50 -14.02 8.35
C ARG A 81 -11.25 -13.17 8.48
N VAL A 82 -11.37 -12.06 9.19
CA VAL A 82 -10.27 -11.12 9.43
C VAL A 82 -9.74 -11.32 10.85
N TYR A 83 -8.49 -11.74 10.94
CA TYR A 83 -7.79 -12.00 12.19
C TYR A 83 -6.90 -10.80 12.55
N VAL A 84 -7.10 -10.27 13.75
CA VAL A 84 -6.30 -9.19 14.34
C VAL A 84 -6.00 -9.48 15.81
N ALA A 85 -4.94 -8.87 16.34
CA ALA A 85 -4.72 -8.88 17.78
C ALA A 85 -5.89 -8.17 18.49
N LYS A 86 -6.48 -8.80 19.51
CA LYS A 86 -7.65 -8.26 20.24
C LYS A 86 -7.40 -6.85 20.79
N GLN A 87 -6.16 -6.57 21.20
CA GLN A 87 -5.74 -5.29 21.78
C GLN A 87 -5.82 -4.12 20.79
N ARG A 88 -5.89 -4.40 19.49
CA ARG A 88 -5.99 -3.39 18.43
C ARG A 88 -7.42 -2.97 18.11
N ILE A 89 -8.42 -3.62 18.71
CA ILE A 89 -9.82 -3.21 18.60
C ILE A 89 -10.08 -2.12 19.64
N VAL A 90 -10.41 -0.91 19.18
CA VAL A 90 -10.59 0.26 20.04
C VAL A 90 -12.00 0.29 20.63
N GLU A 91 -13.03 0.30 19.79
CA GLU A 91 -14.43 0.43 20.20
C GLU A 91 -15.36 -0.31 19.24
N PRO A 92 -16.44 -0.97 19.72
CA PRO A 92 -17.58 -1.31 18.89
C PRO A 92 -18.36 -0.03 18.57
N LEU A 93 -18.66 0.20 17.29
CA LEU A 93 -19.62 1.22 16.88
C LEU A 93 -21.04 0.67 17.07
N GLU A 94 -21.94 1.42 17.71
CA GLU A 94 -23.29 0.98 18.09
C GLU A 94 -24.25 0.72 16.91
N GLN A 95 -23.83 0.94 15.66
CA GLN A 95 -24.67 0.70 14.50
C GLN A 95 -24.47 -0.71 13.97
N ALA A 96 -25.45 -1.58 14.21
CA ALA A 96 -25.56 -2.83 13.46
C ALA A 96 -25.79 -2.51 11.98
N PRO A 97 -25.04 -3.12 11.05
CA PRO A 97 -25.28 -2.91 9.62
C PRO A 97 -26.72 -3.32 9.27
N ALA A 98 -27.32 -2.62 8.32
CA ALA A 98 -28.62 -3.01 7.79
C ALA A 98 -28.59 -4.47 7.31
N ALA A 99 -29.66 -5.23 7.56
CA ALA A 99 -29.75 -6.60 7.10
C ALA A 99 -29.55 -6.65 5.57
N PRO A 100 -28.59 -7.45 5.08
CA PRO A 100 -28.30 -7.48 3.66
C PRO A 100 -29.48 -8.06 2.90
N VAL A 101 -29.84 -7.41 1.79
CA VAL A 101 -30.77 -7.98 0.81
C VAL A 101 -30.23 -9.31 0.33
N THR A 102 -31.10 -10.31 0.22
CA THR A 102 -30.70 -11.65 -0.23
C THR A 102 -31.57 -12.11 -1.39
N ILE A 103 -30.92 -12.51 -2.49
CA ILE A 103 -31.56 -13.14 -3.64
C ILE A 103 -31.08 -14.59 -3.70
N LYS A 104 -31.99 -15.54 -3.87
CA LYS A 104 -31.66 -16.99 -3.86
C LYS A 104 -32.01 -17.63 -5.20
N PRO A 105 -31.07 -17.65 -6.16
CA PRO A 105 -31.25 -18.40 -7.41
C PRO A 105 -31.52 -19.88 -7.12
N TRP A 106 -32.46 -20.48 -7.84
CA TRP A 106 -32.76 -21.90 -7.65
C TRP A 106 -31.61 -22.79 -8.16
N GLN A 107 -31.11 -23.66 -7.29
CA GLN A 107 -30.07 -24.64 -7.57
C GLN A 107 -30.40 -25.99 -6.92
N SER A 108 -29.65 -27.03 -7.29
CA SER A 108 -29.68 -28.34 -6.63
C SER A 108 -28.30 -28.69 -6.05
N PRO A 109 -27.94 -28.16 -4.87
CA PRO A 109 -26.65 -28.44 -4.24
C PRO A 109 -26.46 -29.92 -3.94
N SER A 110 -25.21 -30.38 -3.96
CA SER A 110 -24.82 -31.76 -3.60
C SER A 110 -24.87 -32.01 -2.08
N ALA A 111 -25.95 -31.61 -1.41
CA ALA A 111 -26.11 -31.76 0.04
C ALA A 111 -25.98 -33.23 0.46
N GLY A 112 -25.16 -33.48 1.49
CA GLY A 112 -24.92 -34.83 2.03
C GLY A 112 -23.80 -35.62 1.34
N ALA A 113 -23.19 -35.09 0.28
CA ALA A 113 -22.01 -35.69 -0.33
C ALA A 113 -20.74 -35.48 0.52
N GLY A 114 -19.67 -36.24 0.22
CA GLY A 114 -18.38 -36.09 0.90
C GLY A 114 -17.85 -34.65 0.81
N ARG A 115 -17.45 -34.08 1.94
CA ARG A 115 -16.94 -32.70 2.01
C ARG A 115 -15.56 -32.58 1.37
N LEU A 116 -15.38 -31.56 0.55
CA LEU A 116 -14.07 -31.20 0.00
C LEU A 116 -13.17 -30.65 1.12
N VAL A 117 -11.96 -31.19 1.23
CA VAL A 117 -11.01 -30.86 2.31
C VAL A 117 -9.98 -29.82 1.87
N SER A 118 -9.62 -29.82 0.59
CA SER A 118 -8.71 -28.83 0.00
C SER A 118 -9.11 -28.54 -1.44
N VAL A 119 -8.80 -27.33 -1.89
CA VAL A 119 -8.98 -26.87 -3.26
C VAL A 119 -7.60 -26.55 -3.81
N GLY A 120 -7.14 -27.36 -4.76
CA GLY A 120 -5.86 -27.13 -5.43
C GLY A 120 -5.92 -25.99 -6.44
N PRO A 121 -4.78 -25.65 -7.07
CA PRO A 121 -4.72 -24.62 -8.10
C PRO A 121 -5.76 -24.83 -9.21
N ALA A 122 -6.39 -23.74 -9.63
CA ALA A 122 -7.36 -23.76 -10.72
C ALA A 122 -6.67 -24.08 -12.06
N ILE A 123 -7.25 -25.01 -12.82
CA ILE A 123 -6.85 -25.34 -14.19
C ILE A 123 -7.67 -24.47 -15.15
N ASN A 124 -8.99 -24.45 -14.96
CA ASN A 124 -9.93 -23.71 -15.79
C ASN A 124 -11.19 -23.36 -15.00
N ILE A 125 -11.73 -22.17 -15.21
CA ILE A 125 -12.97 -21.73 -14.58
C ILE A 125 -13.82 -21.07 -15.66
N THR A 126 -14.98 -21.66 -15.98
CA THR A 126 -15.88 -21.03 -16.94
C THR A 126 -16.57 -19.81 -16.32
N PRO A 127 -16.97 -18.82 -17.13
CA PRO A 127 -17.89 -17.78 -16.66
C PRO A 127 -19.20 -18.38 -16.13
N PHE A 128 -19.89 -17.63 -15.28
CA PHE A 128 -21.26 -17.97 -14.89
C PHE A 128 -22.23 -17.78 -16.05
N ASP A 129 -23.13 -18.74 -16.23
CA ASP A 129 -24.28 -18.63 -17.12
C ASP A 129 -25.40 -17.75 -16.52
N GLU A 130 -26.52 -17.61 -17.24
CA GLU A 130 -27.69 -16.84 -16.77
C GLU A 130 -28.41 -17.46 -15.56
N PHE A 131 -28.14 -18.72 -15.22
CA PHE A 131 -28.66 -19.38 -14.01
C PHE A 131 -27.68 -19.32 -12.85
N GLY A 132 -26.52 -18.67 -13.02
CA GLY A 132 -25.48 -18.57 -12.02
C GLY A 132 -24.67 -19.85 -11.86
N ARG A 133 -24.55 -20.67 -12.91
CA ARG A 133 -23.79 -21.93 -12.91
C ARG A 133 -22.49 -21.81 -13.69
N ARG A 134 -21.46 -22.54 -13.25
CA ARG A 134 -20.17 -22.64 -13.94
C ARG A 134 -19.51 -24.00 -13.72
N ILE A 135 -18.47 -24.28 -14.49
CA ILE A 135 -17.57 -25.41 -14.28
C ILE A 135 -16.27 -24.88 -13.68
N TYR A 136 -15.82 -25.50 -12.58
CA TYR A 136 -14.54 -25.25 -11.94
C TYR A 136 -13.67 -26.50 -12.05
N GLU A 137 -12.55 -26.41 -12.74
CA GLU A 137 -11.57 -27.48 -12.89
C GLU A 137 -10.33 -27.15 -12.07
N MET A 138 -9.90 -28.09 -11.23
CA MET A 138 -8.76 -27.90 -10.33
C MET A 138 -7.83 -29.10 -10.34
N GLN A 139 -6.57 -28.88 -9.96
CA GLN A 139 -5.66 -29.97 -9.67
C GLN A 139 -6.06 -30.64 -8.34
N ALA A 140 -6.20 -31.97 -8.34
CA ALA A 140 -6.44 -32.75 -7.13
C ALA A 140 -5.48 -33.96 -7.05
N SER A 141 -5.45 -34.63 -5.90
CA SER A 141 -4.53 -35.77 -5.64
C SER A 141 -4.72 -36.96 -6.59
N GLY A 142 -5.92 -37.11 -7.17
CA GLY A 142 -6.24 -38.15 -8.16
C GLY A 142 -6.21 -37.69 -9.62
N GLY A 143 -5.63 -36.52 -9.91
CA GLY A 143 -5.70 -35.85 -11.21
C GLY A 143 -6.67 -34.67 -11.21
N ALA A 144 -6.96 -34.13 -12.40
CA ALA A 144 -7.88 -33.00 -12.54
C ALA A 144 -9.30 -33.37 -12.05
N LEU A 145 -9.89 -32.49 -11.24
CA LEU A 145 -11.24 -32.60 -10.72
C LEU A 145 -12.11 -31.49 -11.31
N SER A 146 -13.17 -31.87 -12.01
CA SER A 146 -14.17 -30.94 -12.56
C SER A 146 -15.40 -30.91 -11.67
N VAL A 147 -15.80 -29.72 -11.22
CA VAL A 147 -16.94 -29.50 -10.31
C VAL A 147 -17.91 -28.51 -10.95
N VAL A 148 -19.17 -28.91 -11.06
CA VAL A 148 -20.25 -27.99 -11.40
C VAL A 148 -20.60 -27.18 -10.16
N GLN A 149 -20.52 -25.86 -10.27
CA GLN A 149 -20.84 -24.92 -9.21
C GLN A 149 -22.08 -24.10 -9.58
N GLY A 150 -22.83 -23.65 -8.58
CA GLY A 150 -23.95 -22.74 -8.74
C GLY A 150 -24.03 -21.72 -7.62
N ILE A 151 -24.41 -20.49 -7.97
CA ILE A 151 -24.73 -19.45 -6.99
C ILE A 151 -26.05 -19.81 -6.32
N THR A 152 -26.02 -20.02 -5.01
CA THR A 152 -27.19 -20.37 -4.20
C THR A 152 -27.72 -19.18 -3.40
N GLU A 153 -26.88 -18.17 -3.18
CA GLU A 153 -27.24 -16.94 -2.49
C GLU A 153 -26.43 -15.76 -3.05
N LEU A 154 -27.12 -14.66 -3.34
CA LEU A 154 -26.54 -13.38 -3.70
C LEU A 154 -26.87 -12.36 -2.61
N THR A 155 -25.84 -11.73 -2.07
CA THR A 155 -25.93 -10.54 -1.22
C THR A 155 -25.21 -9.37 -1.88
N PRO A 156 -25.42 -8.13 -1.45
CA PRO A 156 -24.66 -6.98 -1.93
C PRO A 156 -23.14 -7.14 -1.79
N LYS A 157 -22.68 -7.92 -0.81
CA LYS A 157 -21.27 -8.08 -0.47
C LYS A 157 -20.64 -9.32 -1.09
N TYR A 158 -21.33 -10.45 -1.04
CA TYR A 158 -20.82 -11.73 -1.52
C TYR A 158 -21.86 -12.55 -2.27
N ALA A 159 -21.37 -13.41 -3.17
CA ALA A 159 -22.12 -14.51 -3.74
C ALA A 159 -21.66 -15.82 -3.10
N LYS A 160 -22.61 -16.56 -2.51
CA LYS A 160 -22.38 -17.93 -2.04
C LYS A 160 -22.50 -18.90 -3.21
N ILE A 161 -21.48 -19.72 -3.37
CA ILE A 161 -21.37 -20.69 -4.45
C ILE A 161 -21.22 -22.07 -3.84
N GLU A 162 -22.08 -22.99 -4.26
CA GLU A 162 -22.06 -24.38 -3.82
C GLU A 162 -21.87 -25.33 -4.99
N SER A 163 -21.21 -26.47 -4.75
CA SER A 163 -21.16 -27.56 -5.70
C SER A 163 -22.55 -28.15 -5.93
N LEU A 164 -22.90 -28.35 -7.20
CA LEU A 164 -24.18 -28.91 -7.63
C LEU A 164 -24.07 -30.41 -7.86
N GLN A 165 -25.22 -31.07 -7.98
CA GLN A 165 -25.27 -32.47 -8.41
C GLN A 165 -24.74 -32.58 -9.85
N GLY A 166 -23.77 -33.47 -10.07
CA GLY A 166 -23.08 -33.59 -11.35
C GLY A 166 -22.68 -35.04 -11.69
N PRO A 167 -22.40 -35.33 -12.97
CA PRO A 167 -22.29 -36.70 -13.49
C PRO A 167 -21.03 -37.47 -13.06
N GLN A 168 -19.94 -36.78 -12.69
CA GLN A 168 -18.66 -37.45 -12.40
C GLN A 168 -18.49 -37.79 -10.91
N ARG A 169 -18.74 -36.84 -10.01
CA ARG A 169 -18.60 -37.02 -8.56
C ARG A 169 -19.36 -35.93 -7.80
N SER A 170 -20.35 -36.32 -7.02
CA SER A 170 -20.98 -35.42 -6.05
C SER A 170 -20.07 -35.21 -4.86
N LEU A 171 -19.77 -33.96 -4.55
CA LEU A 171 -18.99 -33.53 -3.37
C LEU A 171 -19.63 -32.27 -2.79
N THR A 172 -19.43 -32.03 -1.51
CA THR A 172 -19.91 -30.81 -0.84
C THR A 172 -18.78 -29.79 -0.77
N TRP A 173 -18.94 -28.68 -1.46
CA TRP A 173 -18.03 -27.53 -1.43
C TRP A 173 -18.88 -26.26 -1.38
N ASP A 174 -18.63 -25.43 -0.36
CA ASP A 174 -19.29 -24.15 -0.11
C ASP A 174 -18.21 -23.07 -0.04
N MET A 175 -18.30 -22.07 -0.90
CA MET A 175 -17.35 -20.96 -1.00
C MET A 175 -18.07 -19.63 -1.23
N ARG A 176 -17.37 -18.52 -0.97
CA ARG A 176 -17.85 -17.18 -1.28
C ARG A 176 -16.88 -16.42 -2.19
N ILE A 177 -17.44 -15.62 -3.08
CA ILE A 177 -16.70 -14.60 -3.84
C ILE A 177 -17.32 -13.24 -3.56
N ALA A 178 -16.56 -12.16 -3.70
CA ALA A 178 -17.13 -10.82 -3.64
C ALA A 178 -18.15 -10.64 -4.78
N THR A 179 -19.30 -10.03 -4.49
CA THR A 179 -20.33 -9.75 -5.52
C THR A 179 -19.79 -8.82 -6.60
N SER A 180 -18.87 -7.91 -6.23
CA SER A 180 -18.14 -7.03 -7.14
C SER A 180 -17.23 -7.76 -8.13
N SER A 181 -16.87 -9.02 -7.87
CA SER A 181 -16.07 -9.85 -8.77
C SER A 181 -16.90 -10.55 -9.85
N ILE A 182 -18.24 -10.45 -9.81
CA ILE A 182 -19.11 -10.92 -10.88
C ILE A 182 -19.32 -9.79 -11.89
N PRO A 183 -19.04 -10.00 -13.20
CA PRO A 183 -19.27 -8.98 -14.21
C PRO A 183 -20.70 -8.42 -14.17
N ALA A 184 -20.82 -7.10 -14.29
CA ALA A 184 -22.07 -6.36 -14.13
C ALA A 184 -23.25 -6.96 -14.92
N ASP A 185 -23.03 -7.26 -16.20
CA ASP A 185 -24.05 -7.82 -17.10
C ASP A 185 -24.39 -9.27 -16.74
N THR A 186 -23.41 -10.05 -16.30
CA THR A 186 -23.63 -11.43 -15.85
C THR A 186 -24.48 -11.46 -14.58
N LEU A 187 -24.15 -10.61 -13.59
CA LEU A 187 -24.93 -10.47 -12.38
C LEU A 187 -26.37 -10.02 -12.68
N ALA A 188 -26.55 -9.07 -13.61
CA ALA A 188 -27.89 -8.63 -14.04
C ALA A 188 -28.71 -9.77 -14.66
N ARG A 189 -28.11 -10.59 -15.55
CA ARG A 189 -28.79 -11.77 -16.13
C ARG A 189 -29.19 -12.79 -15.07
N ILE A 190 -28.30 -13.07 -14.11
CA ILE A 190 -28.57 -14.02 -13.02
C ILE A 190 -29.72 -13.52 -12.15
N ILE A 191 -29.70 -12.25 -11.74
CA ILE A 191 -30.77 -11.66 -10.94
C ILE A 191 -32.10 -11.68 -11.71
N ALA A 192 -32.10 -11.33 -12.99
CA ALA A 192 -33.30 -11.34 -13.82
C ALA A 192 -33.94 -12.73 -13.95
N LYS A 193 -33.13 -13.81 -13.94
CA LYS A 193 -33.64 -15.19 -13.91
C LYS A 193 -34.07 -15.66 -12.52
N ALA A 194 -33.48 -15.12 -11.46
CA ALA A 194 -33.72 -15.55 -10.09
C ALA A 194 -35.01 -14.97 -9.49
N ILE A 195 -35.54 -13.88 -10.03
CA ILE A 195 -36.74 -13.19 -9.50
C ILE A 195 -37.84 -13.02 -10.57
N PRO A 196 -39.13 -13.07 -10.18
CA PRO A 196 -40.24 -12.78 -11.09
C PRO A 196 -40.16 -11.34 -11.63
N GLN A 197 -40.25 -11.18 -12.94
CA GLN A 197 -40.12 -9.86 -13.61
C GLN A 197 -41.45 -9.11 -13.70
N ASP A 198 -42.56 -9.83 -13.59
CA ASP A 198 -43.92 -9.32 -13.55
C ASP A 198 -44.37 -8.85 -12.15
N ASP A 199 -43.52 -9.03 -11.13
CA ASP A 199 -43.74 -8.55 -9.76
C ASP A 199 -42.84 -7.35 -9.45
N TRP A 200 -43.44 -6.16 -9.41
CA TRP A 200 -42.74 -4.92 -9.07
C TRP A 200 -42.10 -4.95 -7.68
N LYS A 201 -42.66 -5.68 -6.70
CA LYS A 201 -42.09 -5.77 -5.34
C LYS A 201 -40.82 -6.59 -5.34
N ALA A 202 -40.78 -7.69 -6.09
CA ALA A 202 -39.58 -8.49 -6.28
C ALA A 202 -38.47 -7.65 -6.94
N ARG A 203 -38.82 -6.79 -7.89
CA ARG A 203 -37.88 -5.88 -8.56
C ARG A 203 -37.41 -4.72 -7.67
N VAL A 204 -38.27 -4.17 -6.80
CA VAL A 204 -37.83 -3.20 -5.77
C VAL A 204 -36.79 -3.84 -4.82
N HIS A 205 -36.89 -5.13 -4.51
CA HIS A 205 -35.87 -5.82 -3.74
C HIS A 205 -34.51 -5.85 -4.48
N VAL A 206 -34.51 -5.95 -5.82
CA VAL A 206 -33.30 -5.82 -6.65
C VAL A 206 -32.75 -4.39 -6.64
N VAL A 207 -33.61 -3.37 -6.64
CA VAL A 207 -33.19 -1.97 -6.46
C VAL A 207 -32.45 -1.80 -5.12
N GLN A 208 -32.99 -2.37 -4.04
CA GLN A 208 -32.35 -2.35 -2.72
C GLN A 208 -31.02 -3.13 -2.72
N PHE A 209 -30.95 -4.27 -3.40
CA PHE A 209 -29.72 -5.04 -3.59
C PHE A 209 -28.63 -4.17 -4.23
N TYR A 210 -28.93 -3.53 -5.37
CA TYR A 210 -27.96 -2.68 -6.06
C TYR A 210 -27.59 -1.44 -5.23
N ALA A 211 -28.54 -0.84 -4.51
CA ALA A 211 -28.27 0.31 -3.65
C ALA A 211 -27.33 -0.05 -2.48
N GLN A 212 -27.56 -1.20 -1.82
CA GLN A 212 -26.68 -1.70 -0.75
C GLN A 212 -25.30 -2.13 -1.29
N ALA A 213 -25.19 -2.48 -2.57
CA ALA A 213 -23.93 -2.81 -3.24
C ALA A 213 -23.21 -1.56 -3.80
N GLU A 214 -23.70 -0.36 -3.50
CA GLU A 214 -23.23 0.92 -4.04
C GLU A 214 -23.25 0.99 -5.58
N ARG A 215 -24.14 0.24 -6.22
CA ARG A 215 -24.40 0.24 -7.67
C ARG A 215 -25.59 1.14 -7.99
N TYR A 216 -25.48 2.42 -7.61
CA TYR A 216 -26.57 3.39 -7.73
C TYR A 216 -27.08 3.57 -9.17
N PRO A 217 -26.24 3.58 -10.22
CA PRO A 217 -26.74 3.66 -11.60
C PRO A 217 -27.63 2.47 -12.01
N GLU A 218 -27.29 1.26 -11.59
CA GLU A 218 -28.09 0.04 -11.80
C GLU A 218 -29.38 0.08 -11.00
N ALA A 219 -29.31 0.43 -9.71
CA ALA A 219 -30.48 0.59 -8.85
C ALA A 219 -31.47 1.59 -9.45
N ARG A 220 -30.97 2.74 -9.92
CA ARG A 220 -31.78 3.79 -10.54
C ARG A 220 -32.43 3.31 -11.83
N ARG A 221 -31.66 2.73 -12.74
CA ARG A 221 -32.20 2.23 -14.03
C ARG A 221 -33.31 1.22 -13.82
N GLU A 222 -33.15 0.31 -12.86
CA GLU A 222 -34.18 -0.67 -12.55
C GLU A 222 -35.42 -0.04 -11.93
N LEU A 223 -35.25 0.93 -11.02
CA LEU A 223 -36.37 1.65 -10.42
C LEU A 223 -37.15 2.48 -11.44
N GLU A 224 -36.47 3.16 -12.36
CA GLU A 224 -37.09 3.92 -13.45
C GLU A 224 -37.92 2.99 -14.36
N ARG A 225 -37.39 1.81 -14.71
CA ARG A 225 -38.14 0.78 -15.44
C ARG A 225 -39.37 0.28 -14.68
N ILE A 226 -39.29 0.12 -13.36
CA ILE A 226 -40.46 -0.25 -12.53
C ILE A 226 -41.54 0.83 -12.62
N ILE A 227 -41.18 2.12 -12.58
CA ILE A 227 -42.14 3.22 -12.68
C ILE A 227 -42.80 3.27 -14.07
N GLU A 228 -42.02 3.01 -15.13
CA GLU A 228 -42.53 2.94 -16.51
C GLU A 228 -43.47 1.74 -16.73
N GLU A 229 -43.08 0.55 -16.27
CA GLU A 229 -43.81 -0.70 -16.49
C GLU A 229 -44.99 -0.88 -15.49
N PHE A 230 -44.95 -0.21 -14.33
CA PHE A 230 -46.01 -0.22 -13.31
C PHE A 230 -46.42 1.22 -12.89
N PRO A 231 -47.12 1.99 -13.75
CA PRO A 231 -47.41 3.42 -13.54
C PRO A 231 -48.26 3.76 -12.30
N ALA A 232 -48.85 2.76 -11.64
CA ALA A 232 -49.59 2.93 -10.39
C ALA A 232 -48.68 3.20 -9.17
N GLN A 233 -47.36 2.98 -9.28
CA GLN A 233 -46.39 3.12 -8.19
C GLN A 233 -45.64 4.46 -8.22
N LYS A 234 -46.33 5.59 -8.45
CA LYS A 234 -45.71 6.93 -8.57
C LYS A 234 -44.97 7.38 -7.31
N ASP A 235 -45.31 6.82 -6.16
CA ASP A 235 -44.66 7.11 -4.88
C ASP A 235 -43.17 6.71 -4.85
N LEU A 236 -42.69 5.96 -5.84
CA LEU A 236 -41.29 5.57 -5.99
C LEU A 236 -40.39 6.66 -6.62
N GLU A 237 -40.95 7.75 -7.14
CA GLU A 237 -40.17 8.86 -7.73
C GLU A 237 -39.21 9.51 -6.71
N SER A 238 -39.61 9.60 -5.43
CA SER A 238 -38.73 10.13 -4.38
C SER A 238 -37.51 9.24 -4.13
N GLU A 239 -37.64 7.94 -4.36
CA GLU A 239 -36.55 6.97 -4.20
C GLU A 239 -35.55 7.06 -5.36
N VAL A 240 -36.02 7.37 -6.58
CA VAL A 240 -35.13 7.72 -7.72
C VAL A 240 -34.25 8.92 -7.35
N ALA A 241 -34.84 9.98 -6.79
CA ALA A 241 -34.10 11.15 -6.34
C ALA A 241 -33.07 10.81 -5.24
N ARG A 242 -33.41 9.90 -4.31
CA ARG A 242 -32.49 9.40 -3.28
C ARG A 242 -31.28 8.69 -3.91
N LEU A 243 -31.52 7.78 -4.86
CA LEU A 243 -30.44 7.05 -5.54
C LEU A 243 -29.55 7.96 -6.38
N ARG A 244 -30.11 8.97 -7.03
CA ARG A 244 -29.34 10.00 -7.75
C ARG A 244 -28.39 10.75 -6.81
N ARG A 245 -28.88 11.18 -5.64
CA ARG A 245 -28.06 11.83 -4.62
C ARG A 245 -26.90 10.95 -4.15
N MET A 246 -27.17 9.68 -3.82
CA MET A 246 -26.11 8.74 -3.40
C MET A 246 -25.09 8.48 -4.51
N GLY A 247 -25.54 8.38 -5.77
CA GLY A 247 -24.65 8.28 -6.93
C GLY A 247 -23.75 9.50 -7.10
N ALA A 248 -24.28 10.71 -6.90
CA ALA A 248 -23.50 11.94 -6.96
C ALA A 248 -22.46 12.05 -5.83
N GLU A 249 -22.81 11.65 -4.61
CA GLU A 249 -21.85 11.57 -3.49
C GLU A 249 -20.73 10.58 -3.79
N GLN A 250 -21.04 9.43 -4.41
CA GLN A 250 -20.04 8.46 -4.85
C GLN A 250 -19.12 9.02 -5.93
N LEU A 251 -19.67 9.73 -6.92
CA LEU A 251 -18.88 10.42 -7.96
C LEU A 251 -17.97 11.50 -7.36
N PHE A 252 -18.42 12.23 -6.35
CA PHE A 252 -17.60 13.21 -5.64
C PHE A 252 -16.45 12.55 -4.88
N LYS A 253 -16.69 11.42 -4.19
CA LYS A 253 -15.60 10.64 -3.57
C LYS A 253 -14.59 10.14 -4.61
N GLU A 254 -15.06 9.70 -5.77
CA GLU A 254 -14.18 9.31 -6.88
C GLU A 254 -13.36 10.49 -7.38
N LEU A 255 -13.95 11.68 -7.48
CA LEU A 255 -13.26 12.91 -7.87
C LEU A 255 -12.10 13.25 -6.91
N GLU A 256 -12.36 13.22 -5.60
CA GLU A 256 -11.32 13.45 -4.59
C GLU A 256 -10.21 12.39 -4.63
N LEU A 257 -10.56 11.12 -4.89
CA LEU A 257 -9.58 10.09 -5.13
C LEU A 257 -8.71 10.41 -6.35
N ARG A 258 -9.30 10.80 -7.48
CA ARG A 258 -8.55 11.17 -8.70
C ARG A 258 -7.67 12.39 -8.51
N ARG A 259 -8.15 13.38 -7.74
CA ARG A 259 -7.39 14.57 -7.34
C ARG A 259 -6.15 14.16 -6.55
N SER A 260 -6.30 13.36 -5.49
CA SER A 260 -5.17 12.89 -4.69
C SER A 260 -4.17 12.04 -5.50
N ALA A 261 -4.66 11.26 -6.46
CA ALA A 261 -3.85 10.47 -7.39
C ALA A 261 -3.07 11.33 -8.43
N GLY A 262 -3.35 12.64 -8.55
CA GLY A 262 -2.68 13.55 -9.48
C GLY A 262 -3.26 13.55 -10.88
N GLN A 263 -4.47 13.00 -11.07
CA GLN A 263 -5.13 12.89 -12.37
C GLN A 263 -5.94 14.16 -12.66
N HIS A 264 -5.25 15.30 -12.72
CA HIS A 264 -5.87 16.63 -12.78
C HIS A 264 -6.68 16.85 -14.05
N LYS A 265 -6.25 16.32 -15.21
CA LYS A 265 -7.02 16.39 -16.46
C LYS A 265 -8.29 15.56 -16.35
N LEU A 266 -8.22 14.37 -15.76
CA LEU A 266 -9.40 13.56 -15.49
C LEU A 266 -10.36 14.26 -14.53
N VAL A 267 -9.86 14.88 -13.46
CA VAL A 267 -10.70 15.67 -12.54
C VAL A 267 -11.40 16.81 -13.26
N GLY A 268 -10.70 17.56 -14.11
CA GLY A 268 -11.32 18.60 -14.94
C GLY A 268 -12.44 18.05 -15.84
N ALA A 269 -12.22 16.88 -16.47
CA ALA A 269 -13.24 16.22 -17.29
C ALA A 269 -14.44 15.71 -16.47
N LEU A 270 -14.22 15.22 -15.24
CA LEU A 270 -15.27 14.79 -14.32
C LEU A 270 -16.10 15.98 -13.83
N LEU A 271 -15.45 17.10 -13.49
CA LEU A 271 -16.13 18.35 -13.08
C LEU A 271 -17.01 18.90 -14.20
N ALA A 272 -16.49 18.93 -15.44
CA ALA A 272 -17.24 19.43 -16.59
C ALA A 272 -18.51 18.61 -16.90
N ASN A 273 -18.50 17.31 -16.60
CA ASN A 273 -19.62 16.40 -16.83
C ASN A 273 -20.40 16.07 -15.54
N PHE A 274 -20.15 16.79 -14.45
CA PHE A 274 -20.79 16.51 -13.17
C PHE A 274 -22.29 16.86 -13.24
N PRO A 275 -23.22 15.98 -12.79
CA PRO A 275 -24.66 16.20 -12.94
C PRO A 275 -25.18 17.27 -11.97
N THR A 276 -25.03 18.56 -12.31
CA THR A 276 -25.32 19.69 -11.40
C THR A 276 -26.80 19.95 -11.11
N GLU A 277 -27.71 19.45 -11.95
CA GLU A 277 -29.16 19.63 -11.76
C GLU A 277 -29.76 18.63 -10.73
N GLU A 278 -28.98 17.65 -10.28
CA GLU A 278 -29.50 16.41 -9.66
C GLU A 278 -29.01 16.15 -8.23
N VAL A 279 -28.40 17.14 -7.56
CA VAL A 279 -27.58 16.94 -6.35
C VAL A 279 -28.05 17.82 -5.19
N ALA A 280 -27.90 17.32 -3.95
CA ALA A 280 -28.22 18.08 -2.74
C ALA A 280 -27.35 19.34 -2.62
N GLY A 281 -27.88 20.38 -1.96
CA GLY A 281 -27.24 21.70 -1.88
C GLY A 281 -25.80 21.67 -1.38
N GLU A 282 -25.49 20.85 -0.37
CA GLU A 282 -24.14 20.76 0.21
C GLU A 282 -23.11 20.19 -0.78
N THR A 283 -23.38 19.03 -1.38
CA THR A 283 -22.46 18.43 -2.38
C THR A 283 -22.32 19.31 -3.62
N LEU A 284 -23.39 20.02 -4.04
CA LEU A 284 -23.29 21.01 -5.12
C LEU A 284 -22.37 22.18 -4.76
N ILE A 285 -22.42 22.66 -3.51
CA ILE A 285 -21.52 23.71 -3.03
C ILE A 285 -20.07 23.20 -3.09
N GLN A 286 -19.81 22.00 -2.58
CA GLN A 286 -18.47 21.39 -2.63
C GLN A 286 -17.95 21.23 -4.06
N VAL A 287 -18.77 20.74 -4.98
CA VAL A 287 -18.38 20.60 -6.40
C VAL A 287 -18.09 21.96 -7.03
N ARG A 288 -18.89 22.99 -6.75
CA ARG A 288 -18.66 24.36 -7.24
C ARG A 288 -17.38 24.97 -6.66
N GLU A 289 -17.10 24.72 -5.38
CA GLU A 289 -15.86 25.13 -4.73
C GLU A 289 -14.66 24.49 -5.42
N VAL A 290 -14.65 23.17 -5.59
CA VAL A 290 -13.57 22.44 -6.27
C VAL A 290 -13.44 22.89 -7.74
N THR A 291 -14.55 23.16 -8.43
CA THR A 291 -14.52 23.72 -9.79
C THR A 291 -13.81 25.07 -9.81
N SER A 292 -14.19 26.00 -8.92
CA SER A 292 -13.58 27.32 -8.83
C SER A 292 -12.11 27.24 -8.40
N GLU A 293 -11.75 26.33 -7.51
CA GLU A 293 -10.35 26.06 -7.14
C GLU A 293 -9.52 25.67 -8.36
N TYR A 294 -9.99 24.69 -9.14
CA TYR A 294 -9.28 24.23 -10.34
C TYR A 294 -9.17 25.31 -11.41
N GLU A 295 -10.24 26.07 -11.66
CA GLU A 295 -10.21 27.20 -12.60
C GLU A 295 -9.18 28.27 -12.18
N LYS A 296 -9.18 28.65 -10.90
CA LYS A 296 -8.21 29.61 -10.34
C LYS A 296 -6.79 29.09 -10.41
N GLU A 297 -6.56 27.83 -10.05
CA GLU A 297 -5.22 27.24 -10.06
C GLU A 297 -4.68 27.13 -11.49
N ASN A 298 -5.52 26.72 -12.46
CA ASN A 298 -5.14 26.69 -13.87
C ASN A 298 -4.77 28.08 -14.41
N GLN A 299 -5.57 29.10 -14.09
CA GLN A 299 -5.26 30.49 -14.45
C GLN A 299 -3.97 30.95 -13.77
N ARG A 300 -3.78 30.62 -12.50
CA ARG A 300 -2.58 30.96 -11.72
C ARG A 300 -1.33 30.32 -12.33
N ILE A 301 -1.37 29.05 -12.71
CA ILE A 301 -0.26 28.34 -13.38
C ILE A 301 0.14 29.09 -14.67
N GLU A 302 -0.83 29.41 -15.53
CA GLU A 302 -0.58 30.10 -16.80
C GLU A 302 -0.03 31.53 -16.57
N GLN A 303 -0.60 32.26 -15.61
CA GLN A 303 -0.19 33.62 -15.27
C GLN A 303 1.23 33.66 -14.69
N ILE A 304 1.57 32.77 -13.76
CA ILE A 304 2.90 32.68 -13.16
C ILE A 304 3.95 32.39 -14.23
N GLY A 305 3.70 31.42 -15.13
CA GLY A 305 4.61 31.10 -16.22
C GLY A 305 4.88 32.29 -17.15
N LYS A 306 3.82 32.98 -17.60
CA LYS A 306 3.94 34.18 -18.45
C LYS A 306 4.63 35.34 -17.72
N ALA A 307 4.29 35.57 -16.45
CA ALA A 307 4.87 36.63 -15.65
C ALA A 307 6.38 36.42 -15.44
N LEU A 308 6.81 35.18 -15.19
CA LEU A 308 8.22 34.85 -15.05
C LEU A 308 9.00 35.14 -16.35
N GLN A 309 8.50 34.68 -17.49
CA GLN A 309 9.11 34.97 -18.79
C GLN A 309 9.20 36.48 -19.06
N ALA A 310 8.15 37.23 -18.70
CA ALA A 310 8.15 38.69 -18.84
C ALA A 310 9.15 39.38 -17.91
N MET A 311 9.35 38.90 -16.68
CA MET A 311 10.36 39.44 -15.76
C MET A 311 11.76 39.18 -16.28
N VAL A 312 12.04 37.96 -16.77
CA VAL A 312 13.35 37.65 -17.37
C VAL A 312 13.65 38.55 -18.56
N ALA A 313 12.67 38.80 -19.44
CA ALA A 313 12.86 39.70 -20.58
C ALA A 313 13.23 41.15 -20.19
N LYS A 314 12.86 41.58 -18.97
CA LYS A 314 13.15 42.92 -18.42
C LYS A 314 14.47 43.03 -17.68
N ILE A 315 15.16 41.92 -17.39
CA ILE A 315 16.48 41.93 -16.73
C ILE A 315 17.44 42.78 -17.55
N GLY A 316 18.09 43.77 -16.94
CA GLY A 316 18.92 44.74 -17.67
C GLY A 316 20.21 44.14 -18.21
N ASP A 317 20.83 43.25 -17.42
CA ASP A 317 22.09 42.59 -17.74
C ASP A 317 21.89 41.44 -18.77
N PRO A 318 22.55 41.50 -19.95
CA PRO A 318 22.40 40.48 -20.99
C PRO A 318 22.85 39.07 -20.56
N ASP A 319 23.88 38.95 -19.73
CA ASP A 319 24.43 37.66 -19.29
C ASP A 319 23.49 37.02 -18.27
N HIS A 320 23.02 37.80 -17.28
CA HIS A 320 22.00 37.33 -16.33
C HIS A 320 20.71 36.92 -17.05
N ARG A 321 20.28 37.69 -18.04
CA ARG A 321 19.11 37.37 -18.87
C ARG A 321 19.32 36.06 -19.63
N GLY A 322 20.48 35.89 -20.26
CA GLY A 322 20.84 34.68 -21.01
C GLY A 322 20.90 33.43 -20.14
N LEU A 323 21.32 33.56 -18.88
CA LEU A 323 21.39 32.46 -17.91
C LEU A 323 20.02 32.12 -17.29
N ALA A 324 19.16 33.12 -17.06
CA ALA A 324 17.84 32.92 -16.45
C ALA A 324 16.78 32.39 -17.44
N ALA A 325 16.87 32.78 -18.72
CA ALA A 325 15.85 32.46 -19.73
C ALA A 325 15.58 30.95 -19.92
N PRO A 326 16.60 30.06 -20.04
CA PRO A 326 16.35 28.63 -20.20
C PRO A 326 15.60 28.01 -19.01
N ILE A 327 15.89 28.47 -17.79
CA ILE A 327 15.24 27.94 -16.59
C ILE A 327 13.83 28.50 -16.44
N ALA A 328 13.59 29.77 -16.79
CA ALA A 328 12.24 30.30 -16.85
C ALA A 328 11.37 29.59 -17.89
N GLU A 329 11.95 29.16 -19.01
CA GLU A 329 11.27 28.33 -20.00
C GLU A 329 10.96 26.93 -19.46
N GLU A 330 11.92 26.28 -18.79
CA GLU A 330 11.71 25.01 -18.08
C GLU A 330 10.55 25.12 -17.09
N VAL A 331 10.58 26.14 -16.21
CA VAL A 331 9.53 26.40 -15.22
C VAL A 331 8.18 26.62 -15.90
N ALA A 332 8.10 27.52 -16.87
CA ALA A 332 6.82 27.82 -17.54
C ALA A 332 6.23 26.61 -18.25
N LYS A 333 7.06 25.71 -18.78
CA LYS A 333 6.63 24.48 -19.46
C LYS A 333 6.18 23.40 -18.47
N GLU A 334 6.79 23.33 -17.29
CA GLU A 334 6.65 22.21 -16.37
C GLU A 334 5.89 22.55 -15.08
N LEU A 335 5.39 23.78 -14.96
CA LEU A 335 4.46 24.17 -13.90
C LEU A 335 3.18 23.33 -14.00
N SER A 336 2.79 22.77 -12.86
CA SER A 336 1.60 21.93 -12.70
C SER A 336 0.95 22.19 -11.34
N HIS A 337 -0.22 21.57 -11.11
CA HIS A 337 -0.87 21.59 -9.80
C HIS A 337 0.01 21.03 -8.68
N GLU A 338 1.00 20.19 -9.01
CA GLU A 338 1.87 19.51 -8.03
C GLU A 338 3.06 20.39 -7.59
N ASN A 339 3.40 21.43 -8.34
CA ASN A 339 4.61 22.23 -8.08
C ASN A 339 4.40 23.76 -8.11
N VAL A 340 3.24 24.27 -8.54
CA VAL A 340 2.96 25.72 -8.63
C VAL A 340 3.15 26.48 -7.32
N ASN A 341 2.87 25.83 -6.18
CA ASN A 341 3.06 26.44 -4.86
C ASN A 341 4.52 26.78 -4.54
N ARG A 342 5.49 26.15 -5.23
CA ARG A 342 6.92 26.52 -5.12
C ARG A 342 7.18 27.99 -5.49
N LEU A 343 6.34 28.57 -6.35
CA LEU A 343 6.44 29.95 -6.82
C LEU A 343 5.51 30.92 -6.07
N ALA A 344 4.92 30.52 -4.93
CA ALA A 344 4.03 31.39 -4.15
C ALA A 344 4.69 32.74 -3.78
N PRO A 345 5.97 32.82 -3.33
CA PRO A 345 6.61 34.10 -3.02
C PRO A 345 6.75 35.02 -4.24
N PHE A 346 7.04 34.45 -5.40
CA PHE A 346 7.08 35.21 -6.66
C PHE A 346 5.69 35.76 -7.03
N ALA A 347 4.67 34.90 -6.98
CA ALA A 347 3.30 35.30 -7.31
C ALA A 347 2.76 36.40 -6.37
N GLN A 348 3.17 36.39 -5.10
CA GLN A 348 2.79 37.40 -4.12
C GLN A 348 3.48 38.75 -4.32
N LEU A 349 4.72 38.74 -4.84
CA LEU A 349 5.58 39.93 -4.94
C LEU A 349 5.77 40.44 -6.37
N ILE A 350 5.05 39.88 -7.35
CA ILE A 350 5.19 40.23 -8.77
C ILE A 350 4.81 41.70 -9.06
N ASP A 351 3.81 42.22 -8.35
CA ASP A 351 3.31 43.59 -8.49
C ASP A 351 3.99 44.59 -7.53
N ASP A 352 4.97 44.15 -6.75
CA ASP A 352 5.72 45.03 -5.86
C ASP A 352 6.73 45.88 -6.66
N ASP A 353 6.42 47.16 -6.86
CA ASP A 353 7.26 48.11 -7.60
C ASP A 353 8.60 48.40 -6.92
N SER A 354 8.79 48.01 -5.65
CA SER A 354 10.07 48.16 -4.95
C SER A 354 11.10 47.11 -5.35
N LEU A 355 10.68 46.01 -5.98
CA LEU A 355 11.56 44.93 -6.41
C LEU A 355 11.93 45.03 -7.89
N THR A 356 13.20 44.82 -8.16
CA THR A 356 13.74 44.75 -9.53
C THR A 356 13.28 43.48 -10.26
N PRO A 357 13.31 43.47 -11.62
CA PRO A 357 13.08 42.24 -12.39
C PRO A 357 13.98 41.08 -11.99
N GLU A 358 15.24 41.38 -11.63
CA GLU A 358 16.23 40.43 -11.16
C GLU A 358 15.81 39.79 -9.82
N GLU A 359 15.39 40.59 -8.84
CA GLU A 359 14.93 40.09 -7.54
C GLU A 359 13.66 39.25 -7.66
N LYS A 360 12.70 39.69 -8.50
CA LYS A 360 11.47 38.93 -8.78
C LYS A 360 11.79 37.60 -9.47
N THR A 361 12.65 37.62 -10.48
CA THR A 361 13.12 36.39 -11.15
C THR A 361 13.78 35.45 -10.15
N SER A 362 14.64 35.98 -9.27
CA SER A 362 15.31 35.18 -8.25
C SER A 362 14.33 34.47 -7.32
N LEU A 363 13.27 35.14 -6.86
CA LEU A 363 12.24 34.52 -6.01
C LEU A 363 11.59 33.31 -6.69
N ALA A 364 11.31 33.40 -7.99
CA ALA A 364 10.74 32.30 -8.74
C ALA A 364 11.72 31.13 -8.89
N LEU A 365 12.97 31.42 -9.29
CA LEU A 365 13.97 30.40 -9.59
C LEU A 365 14.45 29.67 -8.32
N THR A 366 14.70 30.40 -7.23
CA THR A 366 15.06 29.79 -5.94
C THR A 366 13.88 29.03 -5.33
N GLY A 367 12.67 29.57 -5.44
CA GLY A 367 11.44 28.85 -5.05
C GLY A 367 11.27 27.53 -5.82
N TRP A 368 11.49 27.54 -7.14
CA TRP A 368 11.46 26.34 -7.99
C TRP A 368 12.44 25.26 -7.54
N LEU A 369 13.68 25.65 -7.26
CA LEU A 369 14.80 24.75 -6.95
C LEU A 369 14.77 24.24 -5.50
N LEU A 370 14.48 25.11 -4.54
CA LEU A 370 14.63 24.85 -3.10
C LEU A 370 13.30 24.79 -2.34
N GLY A 371 12.21 25.26 -2.94
CA GLY A 371 10.89 25.36 -2.32
C GLY A 371 10.54 26.78 -1.87
N GLN A 372 9.25 27.01 -1.59
CA GLN A 372 8.70 28.34 -1.30
C GLN A 372 9.36 29.05 -0.10
N GLU A 373 9.80 28.29 0.92
CA GLU A 373 10.39 28.84 2.15
C GLU A 373 11.83 29.32 1.95
N GLU A 374 12.47 28.90 0.86
CA GLU A 374 13.85 29.23 0.51
C GLU A 374 13.92 30.20 -0.67
N ALA A 375 12.81 30.87 -1.00
CA ALA A 375 12.80 31.88 -2.05
C ALA A 375 13.63 33.10 -1.63
N LYS A 376 14.72 33.37 -2.37
CA LYS A 376 15.68 34.44 -2.12
C LYS A 376 15.69 35.43 -3.28
N ARG A 377 16.09 36.67 -3.01
CA ARG A 377 16.08 37.79 -3.97
C ARG A 377 17.40 37.95 -4.76
N GLU A 378 18.38 37.10 -4.49
CA GLU A 378 19.72 37.16 -5.07
C GLU A 378 19.81 36.35 -6.38
N LEU A 379 19.66 37.02 -7.53
CA LEU A 379 19.73 36.36 -8.83
C LEU A 379 21.05 35.58 -9.07
N PRO A 380 22.24 36.08 -8.66
CA PRO A 380 23.48 35.31 -8.77
C PRO A 380 23.41 33.96 -8.04
N LEU A 381 22.83 33.92 -6.83
CA LEU A 381 22.61 32.69 -6.08
C LEU A 381 21.65 31.76 -6.84
N ALA A 382 20.55 32.28 -7.39
CA ALA A 382 19.62 31.49 -8.19
C ALA A 382 20.31 30.83 -9.40
N ILE A 383 21.15 31.58 -10.11
CA ILE A 383 21.96 31.08 -11.23
C ILE A 383 22.98 30.04 -10.74
N SER A 384 23.61 30.25 -9.58
CA SER A 384 24.54 29.29 -8.98
C SER A 384 23.83 27.96 -8.65
N LEU A 385 22.64 28.02 -8.04
CA LEU A 385 21.85 26.83 -7.69
C LEU A 385 21.43 26.00 -8.93
N VAL A 386 21.17 26.65 -10.07
CA VAL A 386 20.94 25.95 -11.34
C VAL A 386 22.18 25.15 -11.74
N LYS A 387 23.37 25.76 -11.68
CA LYS A 387 24.63 25.06 -11.97
C LYS A 387 24.87 23.92 -10.98
N VAL A 388 24.64 24.15 -9.69
CA VAL A 388 24.73 23.11 -8.65
C VAL A 388 23.81 21.93 -9.00
N ARG A 389 22.54 22.18 -9.35
CA ARG A 389 21.61 21.13 -9.80
C ARG A 389 22.16 20.31 -10.96
N ASP A 390 22.69 20.98 -11.98
CA ASP A 390 23.17 20.31 -13.18
C ASP A 390 24.44 19.48 -12.90
N PHE A 391 25.33 19.96 -12.03
CA PHE A 391 26.48 19.19 -11.56
C PHE A 391 26.09 18.03 -10.65
N VAL A 392 25.11 18.21 -9.76
CA VAL A 392 24.54 17.13 -8.94
C VAL A 392 23.93 16.04 -9.84
N MET A 393 23.15 16.43 -10.84
CA MET A 393 22.61 15.50 -11.85
C MET A 393 23.70 14.69 -12.55
N ARG A 394 24.80 15.35 -12.95
CA ARG A 394 25.95 14.68 -13.58
C ARG A 394 26.64 13.74 -12.59
N TYR A 395 26.87 14.18 -11.36
CA TYR A 395 27.48 13.38 -10.30
C TYR A 395 26.67 12.09 -10.02
N LEU A 396 25.34 12.20 -9.92
CA LEU A 396 24.45 11.07 -9.68
C LEU A 396 24.36 10.11 -10.88
N ARG A 397 24.70 10.58 -12.09
CA ARG A 397 24.74 9.78 -13.32
C ARG A 397 26.10 9.14 -13.60
N GLU A 398 27.17 9.63 -12.96
CA GLU A 398 28.55 9.24 -13.28
C GLU A 398 28.93 7.90 -12.61
N PRO A 399 29.09 6.80 -13.37
CA PRO A 399 29.43 5.50 -12.81
C PRO A 399 30.85 5.43 -12.24
N LEU A 400 31.80 6.18 -12.80
CA LEU A 400 33.23 6.05 -12.45
C LEU A 400 33.60 6.94 -11.26
N ALA A 401 34.17 6.33 -10.21
CA ALA A 401 34.50 7.04 -8.98
C ALA A 401 35.54 8.16 -9.18
N ASN A 402 36.54 7.93 -10.04
CA ASN A 402 37.55 8.93 -10.37
C ASN A 402 36.99 10.14 -11.15
N GLU A 403 35.94 9.93 -11.95
CA GLU A 403 35.26 11.01 -12.70
C GLU A 403 34.24 11.77 -11.81
N ARG A 404 33.74 11.15 -10.74
CA ARG A 404 32.90 11.81 -9.74
C ARG A 404 33.64 12.85 -8.91
N GLN A 405 34.92 12.60 -8.62
CA GLN A 405 35.74 13.50 -7.78
C GLN A 405 35.81 14.95 -8.30
N PRO A 406 36.14 15.24 -9.57
CA PRO A 406 36.16 16.61 -10.07
C PRO A 406 34.76 17.26 -10.11
N LEU A 407 33.69 16.47 -10.26
CA LEU A 407 32.32 16.98 -10.17
C LEU A 407 31.99 17.42 -8.75
N LEU A 408 32.39 16.64 -7.75
CA LEU A 408 32.22 16.97 -6.34
C LEU A 408 32.97 18.26 -5.96
N GLU A 409 34.23 18.38 -6.38
CA GLU A 409 35.04 19.59 -6.15
C GLU A 409 34.41 20.82 -6.79
N SER A 410 33.86 20.65 -8.00
CA SER A 410 33.11 21.72 -8.67
C SER A 410 31.87 22.13 -7.88
N ILE A 411 31.09 21.16 -7.38
CA ILE A 411 29.91 21.43 -6.53
C ILE A 411 30.32 22.21 -5.29
N GLN A 412 31.31 21.72 -4.53
CA GLN A 412 31.77 22.33 -3.27
C GLN A 412 32.32 23.74 -3.44
N SER A 413 32.81 24.10 -4.63
CA SER A 413 33.32 25.45 -4.92
C SER A 413 32.22 26.49 -5.22
N MET A 414 30.98 26.07 -5.44
CA MET A 414 29.87 26.94 -5.82
C MET A 414 29.07 27.44 -4.63
N GLU A 415 28.55 28.66 -4.75
CA GLU A 415 27.58 29.20 -3.80
C GLU A 415 26.28 28.38 -3.83
N GLY A 416 25.73 28.04 -2.66
CA GLY A 416 24.55 27.17 -2.55
C GLY A 416 24.86 25.67 -2.44
N ALA A 417 26.12 25.29 -2.28
CA ALA A 417 26.56 23.90 -2.07
C ALA A 417 26.51 23.42 -0.60
N GLU A 418 25.93 24.22 0.30
CA GLU A 418 25.68 23.82 1.68
C GLU A 418 24.77 22.59 1.73
N VAL A 419 25.05 21.65 2.64
CA VAL A 419 24.36 20.34 2.71
C VAL A 419 22.84 20.48 2.81
N ASP A 420 22.35 21.46 3.58
CA ASP A 420 20.92 21.76 3.69
C ASP A 420 20.30 22.17 2.35
N GLN A 421 20.97 23.05 1.59
CA GLN A 421 20.50 23.52 0.29
C GLN A 421 20.57 22.39 -0.75
N LEU A 422 21.63 21.58 -0.72
CA LEU A 422 21.75 20.37 -1.56
C LEU A 422 20.62 19.37 -1.29
N ALA A 423 20.32 19.09 -0.02
CA ALA A 423 19.23 18.19 0.36
C ALA A 423 17.88 18.71 -0.19
N LYS A 424 17.59 20.00 0.01
CA LYS A 424 16.35 20.64 -0.47
C LYS A 424 16.24 20.64 -1.98
N LEU A 425 17.35 20.82 -2.69
CA LEU A 425 17.44 20.79 -4.14
C LEU A 425 17.22 19.37 -4.69
N ILE A 426 17.90 18.37 -4.13
CA ILE A 426 17.78 16.95 -4.52
C ILE A 426 16.36 16.42 -4.30
N ALA A 427 15.73 16.82 -3.21
CA ALA A 427 14.37 16.46 -2.87
C ALA A 427 13.33 16.95 -3.88
N ARG A 428 13.65 17.99 -4.67
CA ARG A 428 12.71 18.74 -5.53
C ARG A 428 13.01 18.65 -7.03
N MET A 429 14.23 18.31 -7.40
CA MET A 429 14.58 17.99 -8.78
C MET A 429 13.89 16.69 -9.24
N LYS A 430 13.81 16.52 -10.56
CA LYS A 430 13.38 15.26 -11.17
C LYS A 430 14.32 14.12 -10.77
N PRO A 431 13.85 12.86 -10.85
CA PRO A 431 14.73 11.70 -10.71
C PRO A 431 15.93 11.82 -11.66
N PRO A 432 17.15 11.46 -11.22
CA PRO A 432 18.36 11.71 -11.98
C PRO A 432 18.34 11.03 -13.34
N TRP A 433 17.70 9.89 -13.51
CA TRP A 433 17.59 9.14 -14.77
C TRP A 433 16.21 9.25 -15.41
N HIS A 434 15.47 10.31 -15.09
CA HIS A 434 14.18 10.58 -15.74
C HIS A 434 14.36 10.77 -17.26
N ASP A 435 13.56 10.04 -18.04
CA ASP A 435 13.44 10.16 -19.50
C ASP A 435 11.96 10.40 -19.86
N PRO A 436 11.62 11.51 -20.55
CA PRO A 436 10.26 11.78 -21.02
C PRO A 436 9.65 10.66 -21.88
N LYS A 437 10.48 9.88 -22.59
CA LYS A 437 10.00 8.75 -23.42
C LYS A 437 9.34 7.65 -22.59
N TYR A 438 9.75 7.49 -21.33
CA TYR A 438 9.12 6.54 -20.41
C TYR A 438 7.68 6.92 -20.10
N VAL A 439 7.40 8.22 -19.99
CA VAL A 439 6.04 8.71 -19.76
C VAL A 439 5.17 8.39 -20.98
N GLU A 440 5.62 8.71 -22.19
CA GLU A 440 4.86 8.43 -23.41
C GLU A 440 4.56 6.93 -23.61
N ALA A 441 5.53 6.06 -23.34
CA ALA A 441 5.38 4.61 -23.49
C ALA A 441 4.48 3.99 -22.40
N ALA A 442 4.55 4.50 -21.15
CA ALA A 442 3.79 3.97 -20.02
C ALA A 442 2.27 4.25 -20.10
N HIS A 443 1.82 5.12 -21.01
CA HIS A 443 0.40 5.36 -21.25
C HIS A 443 -0.30 4.16 -21.95
N GLY A 444 0.49 3.27 -22.58
CA GLY A 444 0.05 2.21 -23.48
C GLY A 444 0.41 0.78 -23.04
N ALA A 445 1.61 0.62 -22.49
CA ALA A 445 2.18 -0.66 -22.11
C ALA A 445 3.06 -0.46 -20.88
N PHE A 446 3.41 -1.56 -20.21
CA PHE A 446 4.47 -1.47 -19.20
C PHE A 446 5.81 -1.14 -19.88
N LEU A 447 6.71 -0.51 -19.13
CA LEU A 447 8.10 -0.35 -19.50
C LEU A 447 8.87 -1.60 -19.08
N GLN A 448 9.65 -2.20 -19.96
CA GLN A 448 10.63 -3.21 -19.59
C GLN A 448 12.00 -2.54 -19.43
N LEU A 449 12.60 -2.70 -18.26
CA LEU A 449 13.86 -2.07 -17.86
C LEU A 449 14.82 -3.11 -17.30
N THR A 450 16.09 -2.71 -17.20
CA THR A 450 17.17 -3.58 -16.74
C THR A 450 17.99 -2.85 -15.69
N ALA A 451 18.20 -3.50 -14.55
CA ALA A 451 19.00 -3.01 -13.44
C ALA A 451 20.31 -3.81 -13.32
N PRO A 452 21.46 -3.15 -13.08
CA PRO A 452 22.76 -3.82 -13.08
C PRO A 452 22.83 -4.88 -11.99
N GLY A 453 23.02 -6.14 -12.37
CA GLY A 453 22.93 -7.25 -11.43
C GLY A 453 24.25 -7.60 -10.75
N GLN A 454 25.37 -7.41 -11.45
CA GLN A 454 26.71 -7.80 -10.98
C GLN A 454 26.77 -9.27 -10.52
N THR A 455 25.95 -10.15 -11.09
CA THR A 455 25.91 -11.59 -10.82
C THR A 455 26.33 -12.39 -12.04
N GLU A 456 26.56 -13.70 -11.86
CA GLU A 456 26.81 -14.63 -12.97
C GLU A 456 25.61 -14.73 -13.93
N ASP A 457 24.40 -14.43 -13.46
CA ASP A 457 23.16 -14.43 -14.24
C ASP A 457 22.94 -13.13 -15.04
N GLY A 458 23.86 -12.16 -14.91
CA GLY A 458 23.77 -10.86 -15.57
C GLY A 458 22.87 -9.87 -14.85
N ASP A 459 22.26 -8.97 -15.63
CA ASP A 459 21.41 -7.89 -15.13
C ASP A 459 19.96 -8.35 -14.89
N PHE A 460 19.27 -7.69 -13.97
CA PHE A 460 17.89 -8.03 -13.61
C PHE A 460 16.89 -7.27 -14.47
N THR A 461 15.92 -7.98 -15.02
CA THR A 461 14.81 -7.37 -15.75
C THR A 461 13.68 -7.04 -14.79
N TYR A 462 13.02 -5.91 -15.00
CA TYR A 462 11.81 -5.54 -14.27
C TYR A 462 10.86 -4.72 -15.15
N PHE A 463 9.58 -4.74 -14.79
CA PHE A 463 8.50 -4.12 -15.54
C PHE A 463 7.86 -3.01 -14.72
N VAL A 464 7.64 -1.85 -15.32
CA VAL A 464 7.06 -0.68 -14.64
C VAL A 464 5.79 -0.21 -15.34
N GLN A 465 4.73 -0.05 -14.56
CA GLN A 465 3.55 0.69 -14.96
C GLN A 465 3.46 2.00 -14.18
N LEU A 466 3.49 3.12 -14.90
CA LEU A 466 3.26 4.44 -14.32
C LEU A 466 1.75 4.74 -14.24
N PRO A 467 1.30 5.47 -13.21
CA PRO A 467 -0.08 5.91 -13.13
C PRO A 467 -0.41 6.91 -14.25
N PRO A 468 -1.69 7.04 -14.63
CA PRO A 468 -2.11 8.08 -15.58
C PRO A 468 -1.71 9.47 -15.11
N GLU A 469 -1.30 10.33 -16.05
CA GLU A 469 -0.89 11.70 -15.77
C GLU A 469 0.33 11.80 -14.81
N TYR A 470 1.24 10.83 -14.89
CA TYR A 470 2.50 10.85 -14.13
C TYR A 470 3.27 12.16 -14.31
N ASP A 471 3.60 12.82 -13.19
CA ASP A 471 4.37 14.06 -13.09
C ASP A 471 5.66 13.79 -12.28
N PRO A 472 6.87 13.97 -12.85
CA PRO A 472 8.12 13.68 -12.14
C PRO A 472 8.40 14.59 -10.93
N TYR A 473 7.59 15.63 -10.71
CA TYR A 473 7.65 16.49 -9.52
C TYR A 473 6.74 16.04 -8.38
N LYS A 474 5.80 15.11 -8.64
CA LYS A 474 4.99 14.44 -7.63
C LYS A 474 5.69 13.18 -7.14
N ARG A 475 5.60 12.88 -5.85
CA ARG A 475 6.07 11.60 -5.28
C ARG A 475 4.92 10.60 -5.25
N TYR A 476 5.14 9.41 -5.80
CA TYR A 476 4.09 8.40 -5.95
C TYR A 476 4.31 7.23 -4.99
N PRO A 477 3.26 6.77 -4.29
CA PRO A 477 3.32 5.49 -3.61
C PRO A 477 3.58 4.37 -4.63
N THR A 478 4.26 3.31 -4.21
CA THR A 478 4.78 2.29 -5.13
C THR A 478 4.54 0.88 -4.61
N LEU A 479 4.12 -0.01 -5.51
CA LEU A 479 4.02 -1.45 -5.29
C LEU A 479 5.24 -2.12 -5.95
N LEU A 480 6.01 -2.86 -5.16
CA LEU A 480 7.03 -3.78 -5.65
C LEU A 480 6.45 -5.20 -5.56
N VAL A 481 6.22 -5.82 -6.71
CA VAL A 481 5.39 -7.03 -6.83
C VAL A 481 6.22 -8.22 -7.31
N LEU A 482 6.10 -9.34 -6.61
CA LEU A 482 6.84 -10.58 -6.85
C LEU A 482 5.90 -11.68 -7.32
N ASN A 483 6.11 -12.19 -8.53
CA ASN A 483 5.35 -13.32 -9.06
C ASN A 483 5.68 -14.62 -8.28
N GLY A 484 4.70 -15.52 -8.23
CA GLY A 484 4.86 -16.89 -7.76
C GLY A 484 5.45 -17.84 -8.81
N ALA A 485 5.45 -19.14 -8.53
CA ALA A 485 6.14 -20.15 -9.34
C ALA A 485 5.48 -20.41 -10.71
N TYR A 486 4.21 -20.02 -10.88
CA TYR A 486 3.39 -20.36 -12.05
C TYR A 486 2.77 -19.14 -12.75
N ASN A 487 3.12 -17.93 -12.33
CA ASN A 487 2.75 -16.69 -13.02
C ASN A 487 4.01 -15.90 -13.40
N THR A 488 3.87 -15.05 -14.42
CA THR A 488 4.95 -14.17 -14.88
C THR A 488 4.89 -12.83 -14.14
N PRO A 489 5.99 -12.06 -14.11
CA PRO A 489 5.97 -10.68 -13.62
C PRO A 489 4.87 -9.83 -14.29
N GLU A 490 4.60 -10.04 -15.58
CA GLU A 490 3.51 -9.34 -16.29
C GLU A 490 2.12 -9.67 -15.74
N LYS A 491 1.85 -10.95 -15.40
CA LYS A 491 0.57 -11.35 -14.79
C LYS A 491 0.41 -10.76 -13.39
N GLU A 492 1.53 -10.64 -12.66
CA GLU A 492 1.55 -9.97 -11.36
C GLU A 492 1.26 -8.47 -11.51
N LEU A 493 1.84 -7.82 -12.52
CA LEU A 493 1.55 -6.43 -12.88
C LEU A 493 0.07 -6.25 -13.28
N ASP A 494 -0.49 -7.18 -14.06
CA ASP A 494 -1.91 -7.19 -14.46
C ASP A 494 -2.85 -7.24 -13.25
N PHE A 495 -2.52 -8.00 -12.20
CA PHE A 495 -3.33 -8.08 -10.99
C PHE A 495 -3.56 -6.70 -10.35
N TRP A 496 -2.52 -5.88 -10.30
CA TRP A 496 -2.54 -4.56 -9.65
C TRP A 496 -2.95 -3.43 -10.58
N ALA A 497 -2.33 -3.37 -11.76
CA ALA A 497 -2.53 -2.30 -12.73
C ALA A 497 -3.68 -2.57 -13.71
N GLY A 498 -4.23 -3.78 -13.74
CA GLY A 498 -5.29 -4.22 -14.66
C GLY A 498 -4.74 -4.53 -16.05
N THR A 499 -5.27 -5.57 -16.70
CA THR A 499 -4.92 -5.96 -18.07
C THR A 499 -5.16 -4.80 -19.05
N PRO A 500 -4.25 -4.54 -20.01
CA PRO A 500 -4.38 -3.42 -20.94
C PRO A 500 -5.61 -3.61 -21.82
N ALA A 501 -6.45 -2.57 -21.91
CA ALA A 501 -7.57 -2.58 -22.85
C ALA A 501 -7.05 -2.56 -24.29
N PRO A 502 -7.67 -3.30 -25.24
CA PRO A 502 -7.27 -3.25 -26.64
C PRO A 502 -7.27 -1.81 -27.16
N ALA A 503 -6.29 -1.46 -28.00
CA ALA A 503 -6.24 -0.16 -28.66
C ALA A 503 -7.50 0.04 -29.54
N VAL A 504 -8.21 1.14 -29.33
CA VAL A 504 -9.38 1.54 -30.13
C VAL A 504 -9.07 2.89 -30.79
N ASN A 505 -9.36 3.03 -32.09
CA ASN A 505 -9.23 4.29 -32.83
C ASN A 505 -7.85 4.99 -32.70
N ASN A 506 -6.75 4.25 -32.86
CA ASN A 506 -5.37 4.74 -32.71
C ASN A 506 -5.01 5.31 -31.33
N GLN A 507 -5.82 5.06 -30.29
CA GLN A 507 -5.43 5.37 -28.92
C GLN A 507 -4.55 4.24 -28.36
N PRO A 508 -3.48 4.56 -27.60
CA PRO A 508 -2.66 3.55 -26.95
C PRO A 508 -3.49 2.73 -25.95
N ALA A 509 -3.10 1.47 -25.74
CA ALA A 509 -3.79 0.56 -24.83
C ALA A 509 -3.68 1.04 -23.37
N VAL A 510 -4.78 1.38 -22.70
CA VAL A 510 -4.66 1.96 -21.34
C VAL A 510 -4.96 0.93 -20.26
N ARG A 511 -4.15 0.91 -19.21
CA ARG A 511 -4.39 0.16 -17.99
C ARG A 511 -5.25 0.97 -17.01
N ARG A 512 -6.27 0.34 -16.42
CA ARG A 512 -7.27 1.00 -15.56
C ARG A 512 -7.53 0.25 -14.24
N GLY A 513 -6.63 -0.64 -13.84
CA GLY A 513 -6.73 -1.37 -12.57
C GLY A 513 -6.56 -0.47 -11.35
N GLN A 514 -6.66 -1.06 -10.16
CA GLN A 514 -6.75 -0.29 -8.92
C GLN A 514 -5.47 0.51 -8.63
N ALA A 515 -4.27 0.00 -8.97
CA ALA A 515 -3.05 0.79 -8.83
C ALA A 515 -3.12 2.09 -9.66
N MET A 516 -3.66 2.01 -10.87
CA MET A 516 -3.83 3.19 -11.75
C MET A 516 -4.88 4.14 -11.20
N ARG A 517 -5.98 3.61 -10.63
CA ARG A 517 -7.02 4.42 -9.99
C ARG A 517 -6.52 5.19 -8.77
N HIS A 518 -5.65 4.57 -7.98
CA HIS A 518 -5.12 5.15 -6.74
C HIS A 518 -3.80 5.92 -6.92
N GLY A 519 -3.27 6.02 -8.14
CA GLY A 519 -2.03 6.76 -8.41
C GLY A 519 -0.77 6.06 -7.89
N TYR A 520 -0.69 4.74 -8.02
CA TYR A 520 0.50 3.97 -7.62
C TYR A 520 1.38 3.65 -8.83
N ILE A 521 2.69 3.76 -8.67
CA ILE A 521 3.65 3.12 -9.56
C ILE A 521 3.66 1.62 -9.21
N THR A 522 3.58 0.75 -10.22
CA THR A 522 3.65 -0.71 -10.01
C THR A 522 4.89 -1.25 -10.69
N ILE A 523 5.73 -1.97 -9.95
CA ILE A 523 7.01 -2.52 -10.39
C ILE A 523 6.97 -4.03 -10.18
N ALA A 524 6.98 -4.80 -11.27
CA ALA A 524 7.09 -6.27 -11.22
C ALA A 524 8.51 -6.69 -11.55
N VAL A 525 9.18 -7.40 -10.63
CA VAL A 525 10.58 -7.81 -10.79
C VAL A 525 10.64 -9.21 -11.39
N ASP A 526 11.50 -9.44 -12.37
CA ASP A 526 11.85 -10.79 -12.83
C ASP A 526 12.96 -11.36 -11.93
N TRP A 527 12.57 -11.75 -10.72
CA TRP A 527 13.48 -12.07 -9.62
C TRP A 527 13.96 -13.54 -9.64
N GLN A 528 13.14 -14.41 -10.22
CA GLN A 528 13.37 -15.85 -10.28
C GLN A 528 14.46 -16.22 -11.29
N LYS A 529 15.16 -17.33 -11.02
CA LYS A 529 15.93 -18.01 -12.06
C LYS A 529 15.00 -18.82 -12.96
N PRO A 530 15.41 -19.11 -14.21
CA PRO A 530 14.67 -20.06 -15.05
C PRO A 530 14.41 -21.38 -14.32
N HIS A 531 13.17 -21.85 -14.35
CA HIS A 531 12.72 -23.10 -13.71
C HIS A 531 12.85 -23.15 -12.18
N GLN A 532 12.81 -22.00 -11.52
CA GLN A 532 12.71 -21.93 -10.07
C GLN A 532 11.25 -22.10 -9.60
N TYR A 533 11.00 -23.05 -8.70
CA TYR A 533 9.65 -23.36 -8.19
C TYR A 533 9.51 -23.21 -6.66
N GLU A 534 10.60 -22.83 -5.99
CA GLU A 534 10.71 -22.61 -4.56
C GLU A 534 11.50 -21.33 -4.30
N TYR A 535 11.21 -20.63 -3.19
CA TYR A 535 12.02 -19.49 -2.77
C TYR A 535 13.32 -20.00 -2.14
N GLU A 536 14.48 -19.57 -2.65
CA GLU A 536 15.78 -20.11 -2.22
C GLU A 536 16.41 -19.33 -1.07
N TYR A 537 15.85 -18.18 -0.68
CA TYR A 537 16.37 -17.27 0.35
C TYR A 537 17.77 -16.73 0.06
N SER A 538 18.17 -16.75 -1.21
CA SER A 538 19.51 -16.42 -1.68
C SER A 538 19.77 -14.91 -1.73
N GLY A 539 21.04 -14.54 -1.60
CA GLY A 539 21.47 -13.15 -1.79
C GLY A 539 21.18 -12.62 -3.20
N ARG A 540 21.13 -13.49 -4.22
CA ARG A 540 20.76 -13.13 -5.60
C ARG A 540 19.32 -12.63 -5.69
N GLU A 541 18.37 -13.34 -5.08
CA GLU A 541 16.95 -12.93 -5.11
C GLU A 541 16.75 -11.59 -4.40
N HIS A 542 17.40 -11.39 -3.24
CA HIS A 542 17.43 -10.12 -2.52
C HIS A 542 18.04 -9.00 -3.38
N LEU A 543 19.18 -9.27 -4.03
CA LEU A 543 19.84 -8.32 -4.89
C LEU A 543 18.98 -7.93 -6.11
N ALA A 544 18.26 -8.89 -6.71
CA ALA A 544 17.34 -8.64 -7.82
C ALA A 544 16.25 -7.64 -7.44
N VAL A 545 15.62 -7.85 -6.29
CA VAL A 545 14.51 -7.02 -5.79
C VAL A 545 15.02 -5.63 -5.37
N LEU A 546 16.03 -5.56 -4.51
CA LEU A 546 16.53 -4.30 -3.96
C LEU A 546 17.22 -3.44 -5.03
N THR A 547 17.93 -4.05 -5.98
CA THR A 547 18.60 -3.30 -7.04
C THR A 547 17.62 -2.76 -8.07
N SER A 548 16.58 -3.54 -8.42
CA SER A 548 15.50 -3.07 -9.29
C SER A 548 14.74 -1.90 -8.65
N LEU A 549 14.46 -1.95 -7.34
CA LEU A 549 13.85 -0.83 -6.63
C LEU A 549 14.75 0.42 -6.67
N ARG A 550 16.05 0.28 -6.37
CA ARG A 550 16.99 1.41 -6.40
C ARG A 550 17.12 1.99 -7.81
N ASP A 551 17.17 1.15 -8.84
CA ASP A 551 17.19 1.57 -10.25
C ASP A 551 15.91 2.35 -10.61
N ALA A 552 14.75 1.86 -10.18
CA ALA A 552 13.47 2.56 -10.38
C ALA A 552 13.42 3.91 -9.65
N CYS A 553 13.93 4.03 -8.42
CA CYS A 553 14.03 5.30 -7.68
C CYS A 553 14.90 6.34 -8.40
N ARG A 554 15.86 5.92 -9.22
CA ARG A 554 16.68 6.82 -10.06
C ARG A 554 15.89 7.33 -11.27
N ARG A 555 14.95 6.56 -11.80
CA ARG A 555 14.22 6.86 -13.05
C ARG A 555 12.86 7.53 -12.82
N PHE A 556 12.20 7.18 -11.71
CA PHE A 556 10.83 7.56 -11.40
C PHE A 556 10.73 8.23 -10.04
N SER A 557 9.71 9.05 -9.88
CA SER A 557 9.48 9.84 -8.67
C SER A 557 8.71 9.00 -7.64
N ILE A 558 9.44 8.06 -7.05
CA ILE A 558 8.94 7.16 -6.02
C ILE A 558 8.96 7.86 -4.67
N ASP A 559 7.85 7.76 -3.95
CA ASP A 559 7.79 8.04 -2.53
C ASP A 559 8.40 6.85 -1.76
N THR A 560 9.66 6.96 -1.36
CA THR A 560 10.40 5.99 -0.54
C THR A 560 9.75 5.71 0.82
N ASP A 561 8.85 6.57 1.31
CA ASP A 561 8.07 6.30 2.53
C ASP A 561 6.77 5.55 2.25
N ARG A 562 6.44 5.29 0.98
CA ARG A 562 5.22 4.60 0.58
C ARG A 562 5.49 3.50 -0.44
N VAL A 563 6.58 2.75 -0.24
CA VAL A 563 6.89 1.53 -1.00
C VAL A 563 6.35 0.31 -0.25
N PHE A 564 5.51 -0.48 -0.92
CA PHE A 564 4.93 -1.71 -0.38
C PHE A 564 5.50 -2.92 -1.12
N LEU A 565 5.89 -3.96 -0.37
CA LEU A 565 6.38 -5.22 -0.93
C LEU A 565 5.27 -6.27 -0.90
N THR A 566 4.98 -6.89 -2.04
CA THR A 566 3.90 -7.87 -2.16
C THR A 566 4.29 -8.99 -3.10
N GLY A 567 3.63 -10.15 -2.95
CA GLY A 567 3.77 -11.22 -3.92
C GLY A 567 2.81 -12.38 -3.65
N HIS A 568 2.71 -13.28 -4.62
CA HIS A 568 1.89 -14.47 -4.56
C HIS A 568 2.75 -15.73 -4.41
N ASP A 569 2.28 -16.72 -3.64
CA ASP A 569 2.92 -18.05 -3.54
C ASP A 569 4.38 -17.93 -3.05
N ILE A 570 5.38 -18.40 -3.82
CA ILE A 570 6.81 -18.20 -3.48
C ILE A 570 7.23 -16.72 -3.49
N GLY A 571 6.53 -15.87 -4.26
CA GLY A 571 6.70 -14.41 -4.21
C GLY A 571 6.10 -13.82 -2.95
N GLY A 572 5.04 -14.43 -2.39
CA GLY A 572 4.48 -14.06 -1.09
C GLY A 572 5.41 -14.44 0.06
N GLU A 573 6.03 -15.62 -0.02
CA GLU A 573 7.09 -16.06 0.90
C GLU A 573 8.30 -15.12 0.85
N ALA A 574 8.80 -14.79 -0.35
CA ALA A 574 9.88 -13.83 -0.55
C ALA A 574 9.54 -12.44 -0.01
N ALA A 575 8.32 -11.95 -0.25
CA ALA A 575 7.85 -10.68 0.29
C ALA A 575 7.84 -10.69 1.82
N TRP A 576 7.46 -11.81 2.45
CA TRP A 576 7.43 -11.94 3.90
C TRP A 576 8.84 -11.97 4.52
N ASP A 577 9.78 -12.69 3.91
CA ASP A 577 11.18 -12.72 4.33
C ASP A 577 11.85 -11.34 4.18
N MET A 578 11.85 -10.78 2.97
CA MET A 578 12.51 -9.53 2.65
C MET A 578 11.92 -8.32 3.42
N ALA A 579 10.61 -8.36 3.71
CA ALA A 579 10.01 -7.34 4.56
C ALA A 579 10.65 -7.33 5.95
N GLN A 580 10.84 -8.49 6.56
CA GLN A 580 11.46 -8.61 7.89
C GLN A 580 12.98 -8.43 7.88
N ALA A 581 13.64 -8.75 6.77
CA ALA A 581 15.07 -8.53 6.59
C ALA A 581 15.42 -7.04 6.53
N HIS A 582 14.51 -6.23 5.97
CA HIS A 582 14.69 -4.79 5.78
C HIS A 582 13.48 -4.00 6.30
N PRO A 583 13.19 -4.04 7.61
CA PRO A 583 12.02 -3.39 8.18
C PRO A 583 12.03 -1.86 8.05
N ASP A 584 13.18 -1.29 7.70
CA ASP A 584 13.44 0.12 7.47
C ASP A 584 13.18 0.59 6.02
N LEU A 585 12.84 -0.32 5.09
CA LEU A 585 12.61 0.03 3.68
C LEU A 585 11.14 0.15 3.30
N TRP A 586 10.25 -0.55 4.01
CA TRP A 586 8.88 -0.77 3.54
C TRP A 586 7.84 0.01 4.35
N ALA A 587 6.84 0.54 3.67
CA ALA A 587 5.61 1.04 4.30
C ALA A 587 4.69 -0.09 4.78
N GLY A 588 4.88 -1.30 4.23
CA GLY A 588 4.23 -2.53 4.67
C GLY A 588 4.46 -3.69 3.70
N GLY A 589 4.28 -4.92 4.20
CA GLY A 589 4.35 -6.15 3.42
C GLY A 589 2.98 -6.78 3.21
N ILE A 590 2.73 -7.32 2.01
CA ILE A 590 1.45 -7.97 1.64
C ILE A 590 1.71 -9.38 1.06
N PRO A 591 1.97 -10.40 1.90
CA PRO A 591 2.09 -11.77 1.42
C PRO A 591 0.72 -12.37 1.07
N ILE A 592 0.52 -12.74 -0.18
CA ILE A 592 -0.72 -13.39 -0.66
C ILE A 592 -0.42 -14.87 -0.90
N VAL A 593 -1.19 -15.74 -0.24
CA VAL A 593 -0.97 -17.20 -0.20
C VAL A 593 0.50 -17.59 -0.02
N PRO A 594 1.23 -17.00 0.96
CA PRO A 594 2.65 -17.31 1.12
C PRO A 594 2.83 -18.80 1.42
N ARG A 595 3.76 -19.44 0.71
CA ARG A 595 4.14 -20.81 1.05
C ARG A 595 4.72 -20.88 2.45
N PHE A 596 4.49 -22.00 3.10
CA PHE A 596 5.13 -22.30 4.36
C PHE A 596 6.57 -22.76 4.14
N GLU A 597 7.45 -22.19 4.95
CA GLU A 597 8.86 -22.52 5.01
C GLU A 597 9.08 -23.81 5.84
N VAL A 598 9.18 -24.97 5.16
CA VAL A 598 9.28 -26.28 5.83
C VAL A 598 10.47 -26.39 6.78
N GLU A 599 11.62 -25.87 6.37
CA GLU A 599 12.85 -25.90 7.16
C GLU A 599 12.93 -24.77 8.20
N GLN A 600 11.92 -23.88 8.22
CA GLN A 600 11.86 -22.68 9.07
C GLN A 600 13.18 -21.92 9.05
N LYS A 601 13.65 -21.57 7.84
CA LYS A 601 14.87 -20.80 7.67
C LYS A 601 14.79 -19.41 8.30
N TYR A 602 14.49 -18.37 7.54
CA TYR A 602 14.73 -17.00 8.01
C TYR A 602 13.51 -16.39 8.69
N ILE A 603 12.30 -16.62 8.16
CA ILE A 603 11.05 -16.01 8.66
C ILE A 603 10.83 -16.36 10.13
N ALA A 604 11.09 -17.61 10.52
CA ALA A 604 10.89 -18.08 11.88
C ALA A 604 11.85 -17.43 12.90
N HIS A 605 13.01 -16.95 12.44
CA HIS A 605 14.03 -16.29 13.25
C HIS A 605 13.95 -14.76 13.20
N TYR A 606 13.32 -14.19 12.17
CA TYR A 606 13.23 -12.73 11.98
C TYR A 606 11.91 -12.13 12.48
N TRP A 607 10.99 -12.95 13.00
CA TRP A 607 9.65 -12.51 13.40
C TRP A 607 9.61 -11.28 14.33
N GLU A 608 10.63 -11.01 15.13
CA GLU A 608 10.68 -9.79 15.97
C GLU A 608 10.91 -8.51 15.16
N ASN A 609 11.57 -8.60 14.01
CA ASN A 609 11.77 -7.46 13.10
C ASN A 609 10.44 -6.93 12.54
N ALA A 610 9.40 -7.79 12.48
CA ALA A 610 8.06 -7.39 12.04
C ALA A 610 7.36 -6.40 12.99
N GLU A 611 7.92 -6.12 14.18
CA GLU A 611 7.38 -5.09 15.09
C GLU A 611 7.43 -3.69 14.47
N TYR A 612 8.37 -3.45 13.56
CA TYR A 612 8.61 -2.13 12.99
C TYR A 612 7.90 -1.90 11.65
N LEU A 613 7.20 -2.89 11.10
CA LEU A 613 6.52 -2.75 9.81
C LEU A 613 5.12 -3.42 9.79
N PRO A 614 4.11 -2.79 9.16
CA PRO A 614 2.78 -3.39 9.00
C PRO A 614 2.76 -4.57 8.02
N MET A 615 2.04 -5.65 8.36
CA MET A 615 1.90 -6.86 7.52
C MET A 615 0.43 -7.21 7.25
N TYR A 616 0.10 -7.50 5.99
CA TYR A 616 -1.24 -7.89 5.55
C TYR A 616 -1.22 -9.22 4.79
N PHE A 617 -1.67 -10.29 5.45
CA PHE A 617 -1.69 -11.63 4.87
C PHE A 617 -3.06 -11.94 4.26
N VAL A 618 -3.06 -12.63 3.12
CA VAL A 618 -4.30 -13.11 2.47
C VAL A 618 -4.17 -14.60 2.16
N ALA A 619 -5.17 -15.40 2.51
CA ALA A 619 -5.19 -16.84 2.29
C ALA A 619 -6.62 -17.36 2.03
N GLY A 620 -6.72 -18.59 1.50
CA GLY A 620 -7.99 -19.31 1.38
C GLY A 620 -8.17 -20.36 2.48
N GLU A 621 -9.38 -20.52 3.00
CA GLU A 621 -9.71 -21.52 4.03
C GLU A 621 -9.40 -22.96 3.58
N LEU A 622 -9.56 -23.26 2.29
CA LEU A 622 -9.31 -24.56 1.68
C LEU A 622 -8.01 -24.61 0.88
N ASP A 623 -7.11 -23.64 1.06
CA ASP A 623 -5.75 -23.64 0.49
C ASP A 623 -4.81 -24.62 1.24
N GLY A 624 -5.25 -25.87 1.33
CA GLY A 624 -4.49 -27.00 1.87
C GLY A 624 -3.87 -26.73 3.24
N ARG A 625 -2.56 -26.46 3.23
CA ARG A 625 -1.71 -26.41 4.43
C ARG A 625 -1.27 -24.99 4.83
N THR A 626 -1.62 -23.98 4.04
CA THR A 626 -1.15 -22.59 4.21
C THR A 626 -1.40 -22.06 5.61
N ILE A 627 -2.63 -22.21 6.16
CA ILE A 627 -2.94 -21.72 7.51
C ILE A 627 -2.32 -22.58 8.62
N PRO A 628 -2.54 -23.91 8.66
CA PRO A 628 -1.97 -24.73 9.72
C PRO A 628 -0.44 -24.66 9.83
N GLU A 629 0.27 -24.60 8.70
CA GLU A 629 1.73 -24.63 8.72
C GLU A 629 2.33 -23.25 9.07
N ASN A 630 1.74 -22.14 8.60
CA ASN A 630 2.19 -20.80 8.99
C ASN A 630 1.71 -20.34 10.37
N ALA A 631 0.83 -21.11 11.02
CA ALA A 631 0.20 -20.75 12.28
C ALA A 631 1.20 -20.41 13.40
N LEU A 632 2.39 -21.04 13.41
CA LEU A 632 3.41 -20.77 14.41
C LEU A 632 3.78 -19.28 14.46
N ILE A 633 4.05 -18.67 13.31
CA ILE A 633 4.51 -17.27 13.25
C ILE A 633 3.32 -16.30 13.27
N TRP A 634 2.23 -16.60 12.56
CA TRP A 634 1.03 -15.76 12.63
C TRP A 634 0.44 -15.66 14.03
N ASN A 635 0.50 -16.74 14.83
CA ASN A 635 0.13 -16.67 16.24
C ASN A 635 1.05 -15.73 17.03
N LYS A 636 2.36 -15.67 16.75
CA LYS A 636 3.24 -14.69 17.43
C LYS A 636 2.80 -13.27 17.13
N TYR A 637 2.56 -12.94 15.85
CA TYR A 637 2.11 -11.63 15.43
C TYR A 637 0.78 -11.22 16.08
N LEU A 638 -0.20 -12.12 16.08
CA LEU A 638 -1.56 -11.81 16.53
C LEU A 638 -1.77 -11.90 18.05
N ARG A 639 -0.89 -12.58 18.80
CA ARG A 639 -1.02 -12.75 20.26
C ARG A 639 -0.34 -11.63 21.07
N LEU A 640 0.75 -11.06 20.56
CA LEU A 640 1.63 -10.20 21.35
C LEU A 640 1.28 -8.70 21.29
N GLY A 641 0.33 -8.31 20.43
CA GLY A 641 -0.26 -6.96 20.39
C GLY A 641 0.63 -5.83 19.87
N ARG A 642 1.95 -6.01 19.89
CA ARG A 642 2.95 -5.05 19.38
C ARG A 642 3.14 -5.08 17.86
N TYR A 643 2.59 -6.08 17.17
CA TYR A 643 2.70 -6.24 15.71
C TYR A 643 1.49 -5.66 14.98
N ASP A 644 1.73 -4.82 13.96
CA ASP A 644 0.68 -4.34 13.06
C ASP A 644 0.37 -5.38 11.97
N SER A 645 -0.20 -6.52 12.38
CA SER A 645 -0.51 -7.63 11.46
C SER A 645 -2.02 -7.84 11.30
N THR A 646 -2.43 -8.10 10.06
CA THR A 646 -3.78 -8.55 9.67
C THR A 646 -3.65 -9.84 8.87
N LEU A 647 -4.47 -10.84 9.17
CA LEU A 647 -4.63 -12.02 8.33
C LEU A 647 -6.07 -12.10 7.83
N VAL A 648 -6.25 -12.26 6.53
CA VAL A 648 -7.55 -12.43 5.88
C VAL A 648 -7.64 -13.83 5.32
N GLU A 649 -8.63 -14.59 5.78
CA GLU A 649 -8.97 -15.91 5.27
C GLU A 649 -10.28 -15.85 4.49
N TYR A 650 -10.26 -16.19 3.21
CA TYR A 650 -11.46 -16.27 2.39
C TYR A 650 -12.15 -17.63 2.54
N GLN A 651 -13.46 -17.60 2.81
CA GLN A 651 -14.24 -18.78 3.16
C GLN A 651 -14.47 -19.71 1.96
N GLY A 652 -14.11 -20.98 2.14
CA GLY A 652 -14.22 -22.04 1.13
C GLY A 652 -13.29 -21.90 -0.07
N ARG A 653 -12.37 -20.93 -0.10
CA ARG A 653 -11.47 -20.66 -1.23
C ARG A 653 -10.18 -21.46 -1.15
N GLY A 654 -9.62 -21.81 -2.30
CA GLY A 654 -8.36 -22.56 -2.41
C GLY A 654 -7.15 -21.66 -2.66
N HIS A 655 -6.17 -22.23 -3.37
CA HIS A 655 -5.00 -21.49 -3.86
C HIS A 655 -5.41 -20.57 -5.02
N GLU A 656 -5.60 -19.28 -4.74
CA GLU A 656 -6.11 -18.30 -5.70
C GLU A 656 -5.40 -16.94 -5.53
N PRO A 657 -5.45 -16.03 -6.53
CA PRO A 657 -4.85 -14.69 -6.41
C PRO A 657 -5.60 -13.71 -5.48
N PHE A 658 -6.84 -14.02 -5.09
CA PHE A 658 -7.65 -13.16 -4.20
C PHE A 658 -7.83 -11.71 -4.67
N HIS A 659 -8.12 -11.49 -5.96
CA HIS A 659 -8.43 -10.14 -6.46
C HIS A 659 -9.63 -9.49 -5.75
N ASP A 660 -10.53 -10.29 -5.16
CA ASP A 660 -11.61 -9.84 -4.28
C ASP A 660 -11.13 -8.91 -3.14
N GLU A 661 -9.88 -9.06 -2.70
CA GLU A 661 -9.29 -8.31 -1.59
C GLU A 661 -8.71 -6.96 -2.01
N ILE A 662 -8.51 -6.73 -3.32
CA ILE A 662 -7.70 -5.61 -3.83
C ILE A 662 -8.16 -4.25 -3.32
N LEU A 663 -9.46 -4.00 -3.22
CA LEU A 663 -10.01 -2.73 -2.72
C LEU A 663 -9.64 -2.50 -1.25
N HIS A 664 -9.70 -3.55 -0.44
CA HIS A 664 -9.32 -3.51 0.97
C HIS A 664 -7.81 -3.34 1.17
N LEU A 665 -7.00 -3.87 0.24
CA LEU A 665 -5.55 -3.63 0.23
C LEU A 665 -5.24 -2.15 0.00
N PHE A 666 -5.90 -1.48 -0.96
CA PHE A 666 -5.71 -0.03 -1.17
C PHE A 666 -6.22 0.80 0.01
N ASP A 667 -7.33 0.41 0.65
CA ASP A 667 -7.81 1.03 1.88
C ASP A 667 -6.88 0.85 3.07
N TRP A 668 -6.14 -0.26 3.13
CA TRP A 668 -5.10 -0.46 4.13
C TRP A 668 -3.85 0.37 3.79
N MET A 669 -3.32 0.26 2.56
CA MET A 669 -2.11 0.95 2.12
C MET A 669 -2.21 2.47 2.19
N ARG A 670 -3.41 3.06 1.99
CA ARG A 670 -3.58 4.52 2.12
C ARG A 670 -3.35 5.02 3.55
N LEU A 671 -3.47 4.15 4.55
CA LEU A 671 -3.28 4.46 5.97
C LEU A 671 -1.84 4.20 6.45
N LYS A 672 -0.98 3.66 5.58
CA LYS A 672 0.38 3.26 5.94
C LYS A 672 1.41 4.13 5.23
N SER A 673 2.43 4.47 5.99
CA SER A 673 3.68 5.04 5.53
C SER A 673 4.80 4.46 6.38
N ARG A 674 5.98 4.30 5.79
CA ARG A 674 7.20 4.09 6.54
C ARG A 674 7.38 5.27 7.51
N LYS A 675 7.77 4.95 8.74
CA LYS A 675 8.15 5.97 9.72
C LYS A 675 9.66 6.11 9.72
N GLY A 676 10.14 7.29 10.12
CA GLY A 676 11.55 7.50 10.43
C GLY A 676 12.06 6.53 11.52
N PRO A 677 13.35 6.60 11.87
CA PRO A 677 13.95 5.67 12.83
C PRO A 677 13.18 5.63 14.16
N PRO A 678 12.82 4.42 14.64
CA PRO A 678 12.26 4.25 15.98
C PRO A 678 13.20 4.83 17.05
N GLU A 679 12.64 5.32 18.16
CA GLU A 679 13.43 5.77 19.31
C GLU A 679 14.36 4.65 19.82
N GLN A 680 13.90 3.41 19.76
CA GLN A 680 14.68 2.22 20.01
C GLN A 680 14.25 1.11 19.05
N PHE A 681 15.23 0.38 18.53
CA PHE A 681 14.99 -0.85 17.78
C PHE A 681 16.00 -1.93 18.14
N THR A 682 15.59 -3.17 17.91
CA THR A 682 16.39 -4.39 17.98
C THR A 682 15.97 -5.27 16.81
N CYS A 683 16.92 -5.58 15.94
CA CYS A 683 16.71 -6.42 14.78
C CYS A 683 17.63 -7.65 14.84
N SER A 684 17.05 -8.80 14.51
CA SER A 684 17.76 -10.05 14.30
C SER A 684 18.27 -10.14 12.86
N THR A 685 19.48 -10.65 12.69
CA THR A 685 20.09 -10.91 11.37
C THR A 685 20.85 -12.24 11.38
N LEU A 686 20.76 -12.98 10.28
CA LEU A 686 21.37 -14.28 10.01
C LEU A 686 22.12 -14.30 8.67
N ARG A 687 22.03 -13.22 7.87
CA ARG A 687 22.62 -13.13 6.53
C ARG A 687 23.52 -11.90 6.45
N PRO A 688 24.68 -11.99 5.79
CA PRO A 688 25.63 -10.88 5.73
C PRO A 688 25.12 -9.69 4.90
N TRP A 689 24.07 -9.89 4.09
CA TRP A 689 23.42 -8.83 3.32
C TRP A 689 22.20 -8.19 4.02
N ASP A 690 21.77 -8.72 5.17
CA ASP A 690 20.72 -8.12 6.01
C ASP A 690 21.39 -7.21 7.04
N ASN A 691 21.97 -6.13 6.53
CA ASN A 691 23.09 -5.46 7.16
C ASN A 691 22.85 -3.97 7.44
N PHE A 692 21.70 -3.43 7.03
CA PHE A 692 21.34 -2.03 7.23
C PHE A 692 19.99 -1.93 7.95
N PHE A 693 19.94 -1.17 9.05
CA PHE A 693 18.74 -0.91 9.84
C PHE A 693 18.67 0.57 10.23
N TRP A 694 17.83 1.33 9.52
CA TRP A 694 17.59 2.78 9.64
C TRP A 694 18.81 3.68 9.52
N TRP A 695 19.74 3.62 10.46
CA TRP A 695 20.95 4.45 10.53
C TRP A 695 22.19 3.66 10.94
N LEU A 696 22.06 2.34 11.12
CA LEU A 696 23.17 1.42 11.37
C LEU A 696 23.40 0.53 10.16
N GLU A 697 24.60 0.62 9.59
CA GLU A 697 25.11 -0.33 8.61
C GLU A 697 26.20 -1.15 9.29
N CYS A 698 26.05 -2.47 9.26
CA CYS A 698 26.89 -3.43 9.96
C CYS A 698 27.58 -4.31 8.92
N ASP A 699 28.90 -4.37 8.94
CA ASP A 699 29.70 -5.20 8.03
C ASP A 699 30.52 -6.21 8.84
N GLU A 700 31.03 -7.24 8.17
CA GLU A 700 31.95 -8.22 8.79
C GLU A 700 31.30 -8.90 10.01
N PHE A 701 30.07 -9.41 9.84
CA PHE A 701 29.42 -10.22 10.86
C PHE A 701 30.19 -11.52 11.12
N PRO A 702 30.42 -11.91 12.39
CA PRO A 702 31.08 -13.17 12.70
C PRO A 702 30.29 -14.40 12.18
N ASP A 703 31.01 -15.39 11.63
CA ASP A 703 30.44 -16.58 10.98
C ASP A 703 29.49 -17.40 11.87
N ASN A 704 29.67 -17.34 13.20
CA ASN A 704 28.82 -18.05 14.14
C ASN A 704 27.40 -17.47 14.23
N PHE A 705 27.18 -16.24 13.77
CA PHE A 705 25.86 -15.62 13.66
C PHE A 705 25.27 -15.75 12.25
N MET A 706 26.09 -16.01 11.23
CA MET A 706 25.66 -16.06 9.83
C MET A 706 25.38 -17.51 9.38
N VAL A 707 24.25 -17.72 8.72
CA VAL A 707 23.85 -19.02 8.16
C VAL A 707 23.37 -18.80 6.73
N TYR A 708 24.09 -19.35 5.75
CA TYR A 708 23.69 -19.31 4.35
C TYR A 708 22.55 -20.31 4.07
N PRO A 709 21.69 -20.06 3.07
CA PRO A 709 20.53 -20.92 2.81
C PRO A 709 20.89 -22.37 2.45
N THR A 710 22.10 -22.57 1.89
CA THR A 710 22.66 -23.88 1.54
C THR A 710 23.24 -24.64 2.74
N ASP A 711 23.49 -23.95 3.86
CA ASP A 711 24.18 -24.48 5.04
C ASP A 711 23.20 -24.69 6.22
N TRP A 712 21.90 -24.81 5.94
CA TRP A 712 20.84 -24.74 6.96
C TRP A 712 20.84 -25.89 7.98
N ALA A 713 21.55 -26.98 7.69
CA ALA A 713 21.64 -28.17 8.55
C ALA A 713 22.52 -27.98 9.82
N ARG A 714 22.31 -26.88 10.57
CA ARG A 714 23.02 -26.58 11.83
C ARG A 714 22.16 -26.94 13.05
N ASP A 715 22.76 -27.58 14.05
CA ASP A 715 22.08 -28.00 15.29
C ASP A 715 21.55 -26.85 16.15
N ARG A 716 22.17 -25.66 16.05
CA ARG A 716 21.78 -24.46 16.80
C ARG A 716 21.96 -23.21 15.95
N ILE A 717 20.87 -22.46 15.81
CA ILE A 717 20.83 -21.19 15.10
C ILE A 717 20.67 -20.07 16.14
N THR A 718 21.54 -19.08 16.09
CA THR A 718 21.49 -17.91 16.99
C THR A 718 21.71 -16.66 16.13
N PRO A 719 20.64 -15.88 15.88
CA PRO A 719 20.75 -14.64 15.11
C PRO A 719 21.69 -13.63 15.78
N GLY A 720 22.46 -12.93 14.97
CA GLY A 720 23.11 -11.68 15.37
C GLY A 720 22.07 -10.64 15.74
N GLN A 721 22.40 -9.77 16.68
CA GLN A 721 21.51 -8.69 17.14
C GLN A 721 22.11 -7.34 16.79
N VAL A 722 21.29 -6.47 16.20
CA VAL A 722 21.61 -5.06 15.94
C VAL A 722 20.59 -4.21 16.71
N GLU A 723 21.09 -3.43 17.66
CA GLU A 723 20.28 -2.57 18.52
C GLU A 723 20.67 -1.11 18.29
N GLY A 724 19.68 -0.24 18.09
CA GLY A 724 19.85 1.20 17.97
C GLY A 724 18.93 1.93 18.95
N ARG A 725 19.43 3.02 19.53
CA ARG A 725 18.66 3.90 20.41
C ARG A 725 19.01 5.36 20.19
N LEU A 726 17.98 6.15 19.91
CA LEU A 726 18.01 7.60 19.92
C LEU A 726 17.71 8.09 21.34
N GLN A 727 18.50 9.03 21.84
CA GLN A 727 18.38 9.60 23.19
C GLN A 727 18.29 11.12 23.11
N THR A 728 17.88 11.73 24.22
CA THR A 728 17.84 13.19 24.34
C THR A 728 19.22 13.82 24.19
N GLU A 729 19.25 15.10 23.79
CA GLU A 729 20.48 15.90 23.66
C GLU A 729 21.49 15.37 22.62
N ASN A 730 21.04 14.97 21.42
CA ASN A 730 21.89 14.45 20.33
C ASN A 730 22.78 13.27 20.75
N ARG A 731 22.21 12.33 21.51
CA ARG A 731 22.91 11.11 21.92
C ARG A 731 22.35 9.91 21.17
N LEU A 732 23.24 9.12 20.59
CA LEU A 732 22.92 7.87 19.91
C LEU A 732 23.69 6.73 20.60
N ALA A 733 23.01 5.61 20.80
CA ALA A 733 23.62 4.39 21.32
C ALA A 733 23.32 3.23 20.38
N ALA A 734 24.35 2.44 20.08
CA ALA A 734 24.24 1.27 19.22
C ALA A 734 24.94 0.08 19.88
N LYS A 735 24.43 -1.12 19.61
CA LYS A 735 25.05 -2.38 20.01
C LYS A 735 24.88 -3.38 18.88
N THR A 736 25.97 -4.03 18.49
CA THR A 736 25.98 -4.99 17.39
C THR A 736 27.10 -6.00 17.57
N VAL A 737 26.92 -7.18 16.98
CA VAL A 737 27.93 -8.24 16.92
C VAL A 737 28.90 -8.08 15.74
N ALA A 738 28.62 -7.14 14.83
CA ALA A 738 29.45 -6.85 13.66
C ALA A 738 30.84 -6.31 14.04
N GLU A 739 31.87 -6.70 13.28
CA GLU A 739 33.24 -6.22 13.47
C GLU A 739 33.45 -4.82 12.87
N ARG A 740 32.59 -4.39 11.94
CA ARG A 740 32.65 -3.04 11.40
C ARG A 740 31.26 -2.44 11.38
N THR A 741 31.15 -1.16 11.77
CA THR A 741 29.86 -0.46 11.83
C THR A 741 29.98 0.95 11.29
N THR A 742 29.06 1.32 10.41
CA THR A 742 28.85 2.70 9.99
C THR A 742 27.56 3.25 10.61
N VAL A 743 27.71 4.35 11.35
CA VAL A 743 26.61 5.13 11.92
C VAL A 743 26.31 6.29 10.99
N TRP A 744 25.15 6.26 10.35
CA TRP A 744 24.65 7.29 9.46
C TRP A 744 23.83 8.34 10.22
N LEU A 745 23.95 9.62 9.86
CA LEU A 745 23.35 10.72 10.62
C LEU A 745 22.55 11.63 9.68
N GLY A 746 21.28 11.82 10.01
CA GLY A 746 20.34 12.66 9.26
C GLY A 746 19.74 13.77 10.13
N PRO A 747 19.26 14.87 9.51
CA PRO A 747 18.71 16.02 10.23
C PRO A 747 17.38 15.71 10.95
N GLU A 748 16.73 14.60 10.62
CA GLU A 748 15.45 14.17 11.20
C GLU A 748 15.55 13.70 12.65
N PHE A 749 16.73 13.21 13.05
CA PHE A 749 16.96 12.67 14.39
C PHE A 749 18.22 13.23 15.06
N VAL A 750 18.92 14.17 14.40
CA VAL A 750 20.11 14.83 14.93
C VAL A 750 20.12 16.31 14.60
N ASP A 751 20.42 17.15 15.59
CA ASP A 751 20.62 18.59 15.39
C ASP A 751 22.11 18.91 15.13
N PHE A 752 22.49 19.11 13.87
CA PHE A 752 23.88 19.40 13.49
C PHE A 752 24.43 20.73 14.04
N THR A 753 23.61 21.57 14.69
CA THR A 753 24.08 22.78 15.39
C THR A 753 24.57 22.50 16.81
N LYS A 754 24.35 21.28 17.33
CA LYS A 754 24.72 20.86 18.69
C LYS A 754 25.73 19.70 18.68
N PRO A 755 26.54 19.52 19.74
CA PRO A 755 27.45 18.40 19.85
C PRO A 755 26.74 17.04 19.80
N ILE A 756 27.18 16.16 18.90
CA ILE A 756 26.63 14.81 18.71
C ILE A 756 27.49 13.81 19.47
N ARG A 757 26.88 12.88 20.20
CA ARG A 757 27.58 11.84 20.97
C ARG A 757 27.08 10.46 20.57
N VAL A 758 27.99 9.62 20.10
CA VAL A 758 27.68 8.24 19.69
C VAL A 758 28.39 7.26 20.61
N THR A 759 27.67 6.26 21.12
CA THR A 759 28.21 5.13 21.89
C THR A 759 27.97 3.84 21.12
N LEU A 760 29.00 3.07 20.81
CA LEU A 760 28.91 1.77 20.17
C LEU A 760 29.46 0.69 21.10
N ASN A 761 28.70 -0.36 21.38
CA ASN A 761 29.13 -1.48 22.24
C ASN A 761 29.67 -1.00 23.60
N GLY A 762 29.04 0.03 24.17
CA GLY A 762 29.42 0.64 25.45
C GLY A 762 30.64 1.58 25.40
N ARG A 763 31.29 1.73 24.23
CA ARG A 763 32.43 2.63 24.04
C ARG A 763 31.96 3.92 23.35
N ARG A 764 32.35 5.06 23.91
CA ARG A 764 32.09 6.36 23.29
C ARG A 764 32.97 6.52 22.06
N LEU A 765 32.37 6.74 20.90
CA LEU A 765 33.08 7.07 19.68
C LEU A 765 33.61 8.50 19.80
N SER A 766 34.89 8.68 19.50
CA SER A 766 35.56 9.99 19.48
C SER A 766 35.91 10.32 18.04
N THR A 767 35.52 11.49 17.55
CA THR A 767 36.00 11.99 16.25
C THR A 767 37.38 12.62 16.43
N PRO A 768 38.33 12.44 15.48
CA PRO A 768 39.65 13.07 15.54
C PRO A 768 39.59 14.60 15.66
N GLU A 769 38.54 15.23 15.12
CA GLU A 769 38.30 16.68 15.08
C GLU A 769 37.29 17.17 16.15
N GLY A 770 36.78 16.28 17.01
CA GLY A 770 35.90 16.63 18.11
C GLY A 770 34.46 17.04 17.75
N THR A 771 34.12 17.24 16.46
CA THR A 771 32.75 17.60 16.03
C THR A 771 32.35 16.84 14.78
N ILE A 772 31.18 16.20 14.78
CA ILE A 772 30.58 15.60 13.58
C ILE A 772 29.89 16.72 12.79
N ARG A 773 30.20 16.88 11.51
CA ARG A 773 29.64 17.94 10.66
C ARG A 773 28.99 17.37 9.41
N PRO A 774 27.97 18.04 8.86
CA PRO A 774 27.44 17.73 7.54
C PRO A 774 28.54 17.77 6.47
N ASP A 775 28.53 16.81 5.55
CA ASP A 775 29.49 16.69 4.45
C ASP A 775 28.74 16.45 3.12
N PRO A 776 28.89 17.34 2.12
CA PRO A 776 28.31 17.15 0.79
C PRO A 776 28.67 15.80 0.14
N THR A 777 29.86 15.29 0.42
CA THR A 777 30.34 13.98 -0.09
C THR A 777 29.47 12.86 0.43
N VAL A 778 29.16 12.87 1.74
CA VAL A 778 28.32 11.85 2.37
C VAL A 778 26.91 11.91 1.80
N LEU A 779 26.32 13.11 1.71
CA LEU A 779 24.98 13.30 1.17
C LEU A 779 24.87 12.85 -0.29
N LEU A 780 25.80 13.25 -1.15
CA LEU A 780 25.72 12.93 -2.57
C LEU A 780 25.98 11.44 -2.84
N GLU A 781 26.93 10.81 -2.12
CA GLU A 781 27.15 9.37 -2.26
C GLU A 781 25.97 8.56 -1.72
N ASP A 782 25.36 8.98 -0.62
CA ASP A 782 24.17 8.33 -0.07
C ASP A 782 22.98 8.36 -1.04
N VAL A 783 22.69 9.54 -1.61
CA VAL A 783 21.66 9.68 -2.65
C VAL A 783 21.99 8.81 -3.86
N ARG A 784 23.25 8.70 -4.26
CA ARG A 784 23.66 7.87 -5.40
C ARG A 784 23.48 6.37 -5.14
N THR A 785 23.86 5.88 -3.97
CA THR A 785 23.87 4.45 -3.65
C THR A 785 22.50 3.95 -3.21
N ARG A 786 21.86 4.61 -2.24
CA ARG A 786 20.51 4.24 -1.74
C ARG A 786 19.39 4.67 -2.68
N ALA A 787 19.64 5.65 -3.57
CA ALA A 787 18.64 6.26 -4.45
C ALA A 787 17.47 6.95 -3.69
N ASP A 788 17.64 7.22 -2.39
CA ASP A 788 16.68 7.98 -1.59
C ASP A 788 17.01 9.48 -1.67
N ARG A 789 16.11 10.24 -2.32
CA ARG A 789 16.21 11.70 -2.44
C ARG A 789 15.43 12.45 -1.36
N GLN A 790 14.65 11.74 -0.56
CA GLN A 790 13.80 12.31 0.49
C GLN A 790 14.54 12.39 1.82
N HIS A 791 15.28 11.33 2.16
CA HIS A 791 15.91 11.17 3.48
C HIS A 791 17.42 10.91 3.37
N PRO A 792 18.21 11.79 2.70
CA PRO A 792 19.64 11.56 2.57
C PRO A 792 20.37 11.80 3.89
N PHE A 793 21.40 11.00 4.16
CA PHE A 793 22.27 11.21 5.31
C PHE A 793 23.27 12.34 5.08
N TRP A 794 23.49 13.16 6.10
CA TRP A 794 24.34 14.35 6.01
C TRP A 794 25.76 14.08 6.51
N ALA A 795 25.93 13.10 7.38
CA ALA A 795 27.23 12.71 7.93
C ALA A 795 27.24 11.21 8.24
N LYS A 796 28.44 10.64 8.40
CA LYS A 796 28.60 9.26 8.85
C LYS A 796 29.84 9.09 9.73
N LEU A 797 29.83 8.05 10.55
CA LEU A 797 30.98 7.59 11.33
C LEU A 797 31.18 6.10 11.07
N SER A 798 32.30 5.72 10.46
CA SER A 798 32.68 4.32 10.30
C SER A 798 33.72 3.94 11.33
N VAL A 799 33.49 2.85 12.05
CA VAL A 799 34.38 2.32 13.08
C VAL A 799 34.55 0.80 12.94
N PRO A 800 35.73 0.25 13.30
CA PRO A 800 35.89 -1.18 13.57
C PRO A 800 35.24 -1.58 14.90
#